data_AF-A0A644YGG2-F1
#
_entry.id   AF-A0A644YGG2-F1
#
_cell.length_a   1.000
_cell.length_b   1.000
_cell.length_c   1.000
_cell.angle_alpha   90.00
_cell.angle_beta   90.00
_cell.angle_gamma   90.00
#
_symmetry.space_group_name_H-M   'P 1'
#
loop_
_entity.id
_entity.type
_entity.pdbx_description
1 polymer ?
#
loop_
_entity_poly.entity_id
_entity_poly.type
_entity_poly.pdbx_seq_one_letter_code
_entity_poly.pdbx_strand_id
1 'polypeptide(L)'
;MGTYDLNDIFRIEKVGTKLLFLKNGVKIDSCTTISNSYDLFVDAQIYTYGGQFHQVTTSFAVQDSIIVYPDKDARIASNSTLNFGTDTFFWAVKSTNRVPYNYRSLIQFNMPTLPANAKIVNADLCLYGVDGYSPAQMGHRCETNCISNASKVYLNTATWDESTVTYTSAPAYNTSIYGVLPASPSTSYDYTNYTVDINNLVNYWFAGTYTNYGVTMVLDNESYYYTQLQFRSSDNSVTAERPKVVIKYYVGTKYYVNDNSIAHDVFCKAVGNASNSGLSPYSPKTSISSILSTYVLGPRDTIFVDAGTYTEAITFTSADCGSSLGQLVVYGAGNNNTQINNTASNHNIYLNNADYVTIENIKLNNTQTGVYYNINNYGSQNMVLKNDSLYHSGTSSVAFSASMLMGIGSPVNSIISSCTIKGNSANGKHIVISGDCSNITITNNRIIDLYDNTIGIQLNYIYTSPVYYKPSNIRILNNLISVDSIGIHINGHASAIIDKVEILNNSLTLQSSGTNTYGILFNYSGSSSSNIDTLSGNTIIGGGYGIKASNFKYAKVYNNYLLNNKIGISLTTAQDNLFAYNSFYNSQTNFYGTSSDVPTNTTLSNNIFVSTGSSSYYNLNLVSGTFASCDYNCYYAPNGAGVAYYSSKQYSTLSSWQGTDHYSGTGNGDEHSISADPLYPDPVTDDLDIDLFSPCTQAGSAVSGITTDIYGRIRRSLPSIGANEPVLYLNIPVLKNSILTDEDTVIATLTGSGIDTTFIVPDSFIVYPTVPLEGYLSYEISFEGDTSLIDDSSIGFRVNSLGIIDSVYEKIGSSQYPLDPAYYTLFGMNRAIAVSAVLKALPVYTKLLDVLDGGYYVAVGKKLKFYYWEEYNVTNGKYLEYKIYDKNMNIVASVSDAGLQSPSNAPLQQIKKGQNKVTLNLIGISGITTGQYYIIEVANTKDELLYLRFKL
;
A
#
# COMPACT_ATOMS: atom_id res chain seq x y z
N MET A 1 -20.41 -33.53 -10.24
CA MET A 1 -20.81 -34.94 -10.07
C MET A 1 -22.26 -35.09 -10.51
N GLY A 2 -22.59 -36.13 -11.26
CA GLY A 2 -23.95 -36.37 -11.76
C GLY A 2 -23.96 -37.56 -12.71
N THR A 3 -25.15 -38.06 -13.02
CA THR A 3 -25.35 -39.03 -14.12
C THR A 3 -25.43 -38.24 -15.42
N TYR A 4 -24.63 -38.61 -16.42
CA TYR A 4 -24.60 -37.94 -17.72
C TYR A 4 -25.01 -38.91 -18.82
N ASP A 5 -25.80 -38.43 -19.76
CA ASP A 5 -26.27 -39.20 -20.91
C ASP A 5 -25.28 -39.06 -22.07
N LEU A 6 -25.29 -40.03 -23.00
CA LEU A 6 -24.37 -40.08 -24.13
C LEU A 6 -24.41 -38.82 -25.03
N ASN A 7 -25.51 -38.07 -25.00
CA ASN A 7 -25.75 -36.90 -25.84
C ASN A 7 -25.51 -35.56 -25.12
N ASP A 8 -25.05 -35.59 -23.87
CA ASP A 8 -24.73 -34.36 -23.14
C ASP A 8 -23.52 -33.64 -23.75
N ILE A 9 -23.69 -32.36 -24.07
CA ILE A 9 -22.62 -31.49 -24.59
C ILE A 9 -22.06 -30.66 -23.44
N PHE A 10 -20.77 -30.82 -23.17
CA PHE A 10 -20.03 -30.00 -22.22
C PHE A 10 -19.27 -28.89 -22.95
N ARG A 11 -19.44 -27.64 -22.51
CA ARG A 11 -18.74 -26.47 -23.06
C ARG A 11 -18.10 -25.67 -21.93
N ILE A 12 -16.89 -25.20 -22.16
CA ILE A 12 -16.23 -24.19 -21.33
C ILE A 12 -16.28 -22.87 -22.09
N GLU A 13 -16.79 -21.83 -21.46
CA GLU A 13 -16.93 -20.51 -22.06
C GLU A 13 -16.28 -19.45 -21.18
N LYS A 14 -15.42 -18.60 -21.76
CA LYS A 14 -14.81 -17.48 -21.05
C LYS A 14 -15.55 -16.19 -21.38
N VAL A 15 -16.02 -15.48 -20.35
CA VAL A 15 -16.67 -14.18 -20.46
C VAL A 15 -15.97 -13.21 -19.50
N GLY A 16 -15.12 -12.33 -20.05
CA GLY A 16 -14.24 -11.48 -19.23
C GLY A 16 -13.33 -12.34 -18.35
N THR A 17 -13.34 -12.12 -17.03
CA THR A 17 -12.58 -12.94 -16.07
C THR A 17 -13.27 -14.24 -15.68
N LYS A 18 -14.52 -14.49 -16.10
CA LYS A 18 -15.22 -15.72 -15.70
C LYS A 18 -15.03 -16.84 -16.71
N LEU A 19 -14.77 -18.04 -16.21
CA LEU A 19 -14.89 -19.30 -16.94
C LEU A 19 -16.17 -19.99 -16.49
N LEU A 20 -17.04 -20.33 -17.43
CA LEU A 20 -18.32 -20.98 -17.23
C LEU A 20 -18.23 -22.41 -17.73
N PHE A 21 -18.65 -23.37 -16.90
CA PHE A 21 -18.81 -24.76 -17.29
C PHE A 21 -20.29 -24.99 -17.58
N LEU A 22 -20.60 -25.39 -18.81
CA LEU A 22 -21.95 -25.51 -19.32
C LEU A 22 -22.22 -26.97 -19.71
N LYS A 23 -23.40 -27.46 -19.36
CA LYS A 23 -23.99 -28.71 -19.85
C LYS A 23 -25.22 -28.37 -20.69
N ASN A 24 -25.24 -28.74 -21.97
CA ASN A 24 -26.33 -28.41 -22.91
C ASN A 24 -26.73 -26.92 -22.86
N GLY A 25 -25.74 -26.03 -22.70
CA GLY A 25 -25.92 -24.58 -22.58
C GLY A 25 -26.31 -24.07 -21.18
N VAL A 26 -26.58 -24.95 -20.21
CA VAL A 26 -26.90 -24.57 -18.83
C VAL A 26 -25.64 -24.57 -17.97
N LYS A 27 -25.41 -23.49 -17.21
CA LYS A 27 -24.28 -23.40 -16.28
C LYS A 27 -24.39 -24.43 -15.17
N ILE A 28 -23.40 -25.31 -15.10
CA ILE A 28 -23.22 -26.29 -14.03
C ILE A 28 -22.18 -25.83 -13.00
N ASP A 29 -21.20 -25.02 -13.42
CA ASP A 29 -20.18 -24.47 -12.52
C ASP A 29 -19.56 -23.18 -13.12
N SER A 30 -18.78 -22.45 -12.34
CA SER A 30 -17.97 -21.33 -12.83
C SER A 30 -16.79 -21.01 -11.91
N CYS A 31 -15.70 -20.54 -12.50
CA CYS A 31 -14.58 -19.95 -11.75
C CYS A 31 -14.20 -18.57 -12.31
N THR A 32 -13.37 -17.83 -11.56
CA THR A 32 -12.90 -16.49 -11.97
C THR A 32 -11.37 -16.52 -12.10
N THR A 33 -10.85 -15.99 -13.20
CA THR A 33 -9.42 -15.83 -13.48
C THR A 33 -8.97 -14.42 -13.13
N ILE A 34 -7.70 -14.29 -12.72
CA ILE A 34 -7.07 -12.99 -12.43
C ILE A 34 -6.78 -12.16 -13.69
N SER A 35 -6.84 -12.79 -14.86
CA SER A 35 -6.54 -12.17 -16.16
C SER A 35 -7.67 -12.39 -17.16
N ASN A 36 -7.86 -11.42 -18.05
CA ASN A 36 -8.71 -11.54 -19.23
C ASN A 36 -8.01 -12.23 -20.41
N SER A 37 -6.74 -12.66 -20.26
CA SER A 37 -6.00 -13.37 -21.32
C SER A 37 -6.72 -14.65 -21.74
N TYR A 38 -6.71 -14.91 -23.05
CA TYR A 38 -7.21 -16.14 -23.65
C TYR A 38 -6.12 -17.21 -23.79
N ASP A 39 -4.87 -16.90 -23.43
CA ASP A 39 -3.73 -17.84 -23.42
C ASP A 39 -3.77 -18.74 -22.18
N LEU A 40 -4.81 -19.56 -22.11
CA LEU A 40 -5.07 -20.52 -21.04
C LEU A 40 -4.90 -21.93 -21.58
N PHE A 41 -4.08 -22.75 -20.91
CA PHE A 41 -4.14 -24.18 -21.11
C PHE A 41 -5.32 -24.74 -20.32
N VAL A 42 -6.10 -25.62 -20.95
CA VAL A 42 -7.19 -26.35 -20.31
C VAL A 42 -6.84 -27.83 -20.33
N ASP A 43 -6.45 -28.37 -19.17
CA ASP A 43 -6.32 -29.82 -19.00
C ASP A 43 -7.67 -30.37 -18.54
N ALA A 44 -8.33 -31.18 -19.36
CA ALA A 44 -9.61 -31.80 -19.03
C ALA A 44 -9.45 -33.31 -18.89
N GLN A 45 -9.61 -33.82 -17.67
CA GLN A 45 -9.59 -35.24 -17.37
C GLN A 45 -11.00 -35.76 -17.15
N ILE A 46 -11.30 -36.90 -17.77
CA ILE A 46 -12.60 -37.55 -17.71
C ILE A 46 -12.47 -38.86 -16.95
N TYR A 47 -13.27 -39.02 -15.90
CA TYR A 47 -13.38 -40.24 -15.11
C TYR A 47 -14.69 -40.94 -15.42
N THR A 48 -14.60 -42.23 -15.73
CA THR A 48 -15.74 -43.13 -15.94
C THR A 48 -15.77 -44.20 -14.87
N TYR A 49 -16.95 -44.53 -14.34
CA TYR A 49 -17.14 -45.63 -13.38
C TYR A 49 -18.30 -46.51 -13.83
N GLY A 50 -18.10 -47.83 -13.89
CA GLY A 50 -19.15 -48.77 -14.31
C GLY A 50 -19.66 -48.57 -15.75
N GLY A 51 -18.81 -48.08 -16.67
CA GLY A 51 -19.20 -47.77 -18.05
C GLY A 51 -20.00 -46.47 -18.22
N GLN A 52 -20.20 -45.70 -17.14
CA GLN A 52 -20.85 -44.40 -17.17
C GLN A 52 -19.84 -43.27 -16.94
N PHE A 53 -20.13 -42.12 -17.55
CA PHE A 53 -19.39 -40.89 -17.31
C PHE A 53 -19.68 -40.40 -15.88
N HIS A 54 -18.63 -40.14 -15.08
CA HIS A 54 -18.77 -39.85 -13.64
C HIS A 54 -18.30 -38.43 -13.28
N GLN A 55 -17.18 -37.98 -13.85
CA GLN A 55 -16.58 -36.68 -13.53
C GLN A 55 -15.75 -36.12 -14.69
N VAL A 56 -15.86 -34.81 -14.95
CA VAL A 56 -14.84 -34.04 -15.68
C VAL A 56 -14.10 -33.18 -14.66
N THR A 57 -12.78 -33.23 -14.66
CA THR A 57 -11.93 -32.30 -13.92
C THR A 57 -11.17 -31.45 -14.91
N THR A 58 -11.30 -30.14 -14.80
CA THR A 58 -10.59 -29.19 -15.66
C THR A 58 -9.63 -28.36 -14.84
N SER A 59 -8.36 -28.30 -15.22
CA SER A 59 -7.39 -27.36 -14.66
C SER A 59 -7.04 -26.29 -15.69
N PHE A 60 -6.81 -25.06 -15.19
CA PHE A 60 -6.46 -23.92 -16.01
C PHE A 60 -5.13 -23.38 -15.52
N ALA A 61 -4.20 -23.22 -16.45
CA ALA A 61 -2.90 -22.66 -16.16
C ALA A 61 -2.52 -21.64 -17.23
N VAL A 62 -1.78 -20.62 -16.80
CA VAL A 62 -1.16 -19.66 -17.72
C VAL A 62 -0.02 -20.38 -18.43
N GLN A 63 0.00 -20.28 -19.75
CA GLN A 63 1.10 -20.83 -20.54
C GLN A 63 2.30 -19.89 -20.50
N ASP A 64 3.46 -20.46 -20.23
CA ASP A 64 4.76 -19.82 -20.43
C ASP A 64 5.40 -20.38 -21.72
N SER A 65 6.29 -19.60 -22.33
CA SER A 65 6.98 -20.00 -23.56
C SER A 65 8.48 -19.75 -23.47
N ILE A 66 9.28 -20.68 -23.98
CA ILE A 66 10.72 -20.50 -24.15
C ILE A 66 11.12 -20.77 -25.61
N ILE A 67 12.04 -19.95 -26.12
CA ILE A 67 12.60 -20.08 -27.46
C ILE A 67 14.01 -20.66 -27.33
N VAL A 68 14.27 -21.75 -28.04
CA VAL A 68 15.53 -22.48 -28.03
C VAL A 68 16.12 -22.46 -29.43
N TYR A 69 17.35 -21.99 -29.56
CA TYR A 69 18.11 -22.02 -30.82
C TYR A 69 19.00 -23.27 -30.87
N PRO A 70 19.33 -23.79 -32.06
CA PRO A 70 20.23 -24.92 -32.19
C PRO A 70 21.66 -24.56 -31.76
N ASP A 71 22.36 -25.53 -31.20
CA ASP A 71 23.79 -25.42 -30.85
C ASP A 71 24.70 -25.71 -32.03
N LYS A 72 24.22 -26.64 -32.87
CA LYS A 72 24.91 -27.14 -34.04
C LYS A 72 23.93 -27.74 -35.05
N ASP A 73 24.26 -27.61 -36.32
CA ASP A 73 23.62 -28.31 -37.43
C ASP A 73 24.61 -28.67 -38.53
N ALA A 74 24.26 -29.67 -39.34
CA ALA A 74 25.13 -30.08 -40.44
C ALA A 74 24.32 -30.69 -41.56
N ARG A 75 24.70 -30.39 -42.81
CA ARG A 75 24.25 -31.18 -43.96
C ARG A 75 25.18 -32.38 -44.16
N ILE A 76 24.61 -33.53 -44.49
CA ILE A 76 25.36 -34.73 -44.90
C ILE A 76 24.93 -35.18 -46.29
N ALA A 77 25.87 -35.78 -47.03
CA ALA A 77 25.72 -36.07 -48.44
C ALA A 77 26.20 -37.47 -48.83
N SER A 78 25.32 -38.31 -49.37
CA SER A 78 25.66 -39.71 -49.69
C SER A 78 26.69 -39.87 -50.81
N ASN A 79 26.93 -38.81 -51.59
CA ASN A 79 27.88 -38.76 -52.70
C ASN A 79 29.17 -37.99 -52.36
N SER A 80 29.40 -37.66 -51.08
CA SER A 80 30.55 -36.88 -50.65
C SER A 80 31.09 -37.38 -49.31
N THR A 81 32.40 -37.27 -49.12
CA THR A 81 33.07 -37.47 -47.83
C THR A 81 33.38 -36.15 -47.12
N LEU A 82 32.98 -35.02 -47.70
CA LEU A 82 33.18 -33.70 -47.10
C LEU A 82 32.20 -33.47 -45.94
N ASN A 83 32.67 -32.71 -44.95
CA ASN A 83 31.84 -32.14 -43.90
C ASN A 83 31.18 -30.85 -44.42
N PHE A 84 29.92 -30.63 -44.02
CA PHE A 84 29.16 -29.41 -44.33
C PHE A 84 28.50 -28.84 -43.07
N GLY A 85 29.22 -28.82 -41.94
CA GLY A 85 28.75 -28.25 -40.67
C GLY A 85 28.82 -26.73 -40.58
N THR A 86 29.10 -26.03 -41.68
CA THR A 86 29.04 -24.55 -41.78
C THR A 86 28.14 -24.10 -42.94
N ASP A 87 27.38 -25.04 -43.49
CA ASP A 87 26.52 -24.75 -44.64
C ASP A 87 25.31 -23.96 -44.17
N THR A 88 24.96 -22.90 -44.88
CA THR A 88 23.85 -22.00 -44.53
C THR A 88 22.47 -22.61 -44.75
N PHE A 89 22.40 -23.90 -45.13
CA PHE A 89 21.15 -24.57 -45.45
C PHE A 89 20.92 -25.92 -44.76
N PHE A 90 19.66 -26.15 -44.38
CA PHE A 90 19.13 -27.35 -43.73
C PHE A 90 18.19 -28.11 -44.69
N TRP A 91 18.58 -29.31 -45.15
CA TRP A 91 18.01 -30.01 -46.31
C TRP A 91 17.50 -31.41 -46.03
N ALA A 92 16.49 -31.81 -46.81
CA ALA A 92 16.27 -33.21 -47.19
C ALA A 92 16.07 -33.29 -48.71
N VAL A 93 16.94 -34.00 -49.42
CA VAL A 93 16.97 -34.05 -50.90
C VAL A 93 17.15 -35.48 -51.38
N LYS A 94 16.39 -35.85 -52.42
CA LYS A 94 16.67 -36.99 -53.30
C LYS A 94 16.87 -36.49 -54.71
N SER A 95 18.03 -36.73 -55.29
CA SER A 95 18.34 -36.26 -56.64
C SER A 95 19.27 -37.23 -57.38
N THR A 96 19.47 -36.97 -58.67
CA THR A 96 20.42 -37.72 -59.51
C THR A 96 21.13 -36.79 -60.48
N ASN A 97 22.46 -36.88 -60.48
CA ASN A 97 23.29 -36.32 -61.55
C ASN A 97 24.17 -37.46 -62.06
N ARG A 98 23.57 -38.34 -62.88
CA ARG A 98 24.09 -39.66 -63.34
C ARG A 98 24.08 -40.77 -62.29
N VAL A 99 24.28 -40.46 -61.00
CA VAL A 99 24.17 -41.41 -59.88
C VAL A 99 23.21 -40.84 -58.81
N PRO A 100 22.27 -41.65 -58.27
CA PRO A 100 21.41 -41.22 -57.16
C PRO A 100 22.17 -40.80 -55.91
N TYR A 101 21.75 -39.69 -55.29
CA TYR A 101 22.28 -39.24 -54.00
C TYR A 101 21.20 -38.66 -53.09
N ASN A 102 21.49 -38.69 -51.80
CA ASN A 102 20.66 -38.14 -50.73
C ASN A 102 21.42 -37.01 -50.03
N TYR A 103 20.74 -35.88 -49.79
CA TYR A 103 21.13 -34.94 -48.75
C TYR A 103 20.18 -35.06 -47.57
N ARG A 104 20.74 -35.04 -46.37
CA ARG A 104 20.01 -35.01 -45.10
C ARG A 104 20.65 -33.94 -44.22
N SER A 105 19.91 -33.43 -43.25
CA SER A 105 20.47 -32.49 -42.29
C SER A 105 20.23 -32.93 -40.87
N LEU A 106 21.21 -32.66 -40.02
CA LEU A 106 21.19 -32.91 -38.58
C LEU A 106 21.11 -31.58 -37.88
N ILE A 107 20.38 -31.53 -36.77
CA ILE A 107 20.29 -30.33 -35.93
C ILE A 107 20.11 -30.74 -34.48
N GLN A 108 20.87 -30.12 -33.57
CA GLN A 108 20.78 -30.35 -32.13
C GLN A 108 20.60 -29.02 -31.39
N PHE A 109 19.82 -29.04 -30.32
CA PHE A 109 19.45 -27.86 -29.52
C PHE A 109 19.93 -28.03 -28.07
N ASN A 110 20.42 -26.96 -27.42
CA ASN A 110 20.67 -26.97 -25.98
C ASN A 110 19.37 -26.74 -25.24
N MET A 111 18.73 -27.84 -24.84
CA MET A 111 17.45 -27.78 -24.15
C MET A 111 17.62 -27.09 -22.79
N PRO A 112 16.80 -26.07 -22.47
CA PRO A 112 16.89 -25.37 -21.20
C PRO A 112 16.43 -26.28 -20.06
N THR A 113 16.87 -26.00 -18.84
CA THR A 113 16.24 -26.60 -17.65
C THR A 113 14.89 -25.93 -17.44
N LEU A 114 13.81 -26.71 -17.45
CA LEU A 114 12.48 -26.26 -17.05
C LEU A 114 12.25 -26.50 -15.55
N PRO A 115 11.32 -25.78 -14.90
CA PRO A 115 10.89 -26.13 -13.55
C PRO A 115 10.50 -27.61 -13.46
N ALA A 116 10.85 -28.29 -12.37
CA ALA A 116 10.66 -29.74 -12.24
C ALA A 116 9.19 -30.19 -12.38
N ASN A 117 8.25 -29.31 -12.04
CA ASN A 117 6.80 -29.49 -12.16
C ASN A 117 6.21 -28.98 -13.49
N ALA A 118 7.04 -28.51 -14.43
CA ALA A 118 6.57 -27.98 -15.71
C ALA A 118 5.98 -29.09 -16.57
N LYS A 119 4.81 -28.81 -17.15
CA LYS A 119 4.15 -29.69 -18.11
C LYS A 119 4.20 -29.06 -19.49
N ILE A 120 4.88 -29.73 -20.41
CA ILE A 120 4.99 -29.27 -21.79
C ILE A 120 3.65 -29.48 -22.48
N VAL A 121 3.10 -28.39 -23.01
CA VAL A 121 1.85 -28.37 -23.77
C VAL A 121 2.13 -28.64 -25.24
N ASN A 122 3.13 -27.95 -25.78
CA ASN A 122 3.48 -28.03 -27.18
C ASN A 122 4.97 -27.71 -27.37
N ALA A 123 5.57 -28.27 -28.42
CA ALA A 123 6.90 -27.88 -28.85
C ALA A 123 6.98 -27.85 -30.38
N ASP A 124 7.24 -26.65 -30.90
CA ASP A 124 7.20 -26.37 -32.33
C ASP A 124 8.59 -26.07 -32.85
N LEU A 125 9.10 -26.88 -33.78
CA LEU A 125 10.29 -26.58 -34.56
C LEU A 125 9.90 -25.66 -35.72
N CYS A 126 10.36 -24.41 -35.67
CA CYS A 126 10.19 -23.41 -36.72
C CYS A 126 11.37 -23.48 -37.69
N LEU A 127 11.06 -23.70 -38.97
CA LEU A 127 12.02 -23.75 -40.08
C LEU A 127 11.63 -22.71 -41.12
N TYR A 128 12.62 -21.97 -41.64
CA TYR A 128 12.38 -20.88 -42.57
C TYR A 128 12.83 -21.29 -43.97
N GLY A 129 11.92 -21.24 -44.95
CA GLY A 129 12.20 -21.59 -46.34
C GLY A 129 13.26 -20.66 -46.92
N VAL A 130 14.03 -21.15 -47.90
CA VAL A 130 15.10 -20.35 -48.54
C VAL A 130 14.59 -19.77 -49.84
N ASP A 131 14.46 -18.46 -49.91
CA ASP A 131 14.16 -17.71 -51.13
C ASP A 131 15.43 -17.35 -51.93
N GLY A 132 15.29 -17.23 -53.25
CA GLY A 132 16.38 -16.82 -54.15
C GLY A 132 16.40 -17.51 -55.51
N TYR A 133 17.17 -16.93 -56.44
CA TYR A 133 17.51 -17.52 -57.74
C TYR A 133 19.03 -17.68 -57.82
N SER A 134 19.57 -18.67 -57.10
CA SER A 134 20.94 -19.14 -57.29
C SER A 134 20.98 -20.66 -57.37
N PRO A 135 22.03 -21.28 -57.95
CA PRO A 135 22.11 -22.74 -58.09
C PRO A 135 21.97 -23.52 -56.77
N ALA A 136 22.21 -22.87 -55.62
CA ALA A 136 22.11 -23.47 -54.30
C ALA A 136 20.83 -23.06 -53.52
N GLN A 137 20.11 -22.02 -53.95
CA GLN A 137 18.88 -21.51 -53.32
C GLN A 137 17.70 -21.83 -54.23
N MET A 138 17.06 -22.97 -53.98
CA MET A 138 16.01 -23.51 -54.86
C MET A 138 14.69 -23.74 -54.12
N GLY A 139 14.62 -23.48 -52.82
CA GLY A 139 13.42 -23.66 -51.99
C GLY A 139 12.96 -25.12 -51.93
N HIS A 140 11.70 -25.33 -51.56
CA HIS A 140 11.00 -26.60 -51.67
C HIS A 140 10.69 -26.85 -53.15
N ARG A 141 11.11 -28.02 -53.66
CA ARG A 141 11.03 -28.30 -55.09
C ARG A 141 10.66 -29.74 -55.40
N CYS A 142 10.01 -29.88 -56.54
CA CYS A 142 9.64 -31.13 -57.17
C CYS A 142 9.78 -30.89 -58.70
N GLU A 143 10.74 -31.52 -59.38
CA GLU A 143 10.96 -31.31 -60.84
C GLU A 143 10.28 -32.38 -61.74
N THR A 144 10.88 -32.74 -62.88
CA THR A 144 10.25 -33.67 -63.84
C THR A 144 10.19 -35.10 -63.27
N ASN A 145 9.01 -35.72 -63.24
CA ASN A 145 8.73 -37.07 -62.70
C ASN A 145 8.90 -37.23 -61.17
N CYS A 146 8.72 -36.17 -60.38
CA CYS A 146 8.69 -36.23 -58.93
C CYS A 146 7.24 -36.29 -58.39
N ILE A 147 7.09 -36.56 -57.10
CA ILE A 147 5.84 -36.35 -56.34
C ILE A 147 6.18 -35.45 -55.17
N SER A 148 5.34 -34.45 -54.88
CA SER A 148 5.53 -33.60 -53.69
C SER A 148 5.63 -34.48 -52.46
N ASN A 149 6.71 -34.32 -51.70
CA ASN A 149 7.13 -35.31 -50.72
C ASN A 149 7.23 -34.68 -49.33
N ALA A 150 6.60 -35.34 -48.36
CA ALA A 150 6.76 -35.00 -46.96
C ALA A 150 8.19 -35.28 -46.51
N SER A 151 8.58 -34.73 -45.37
CA SER A 151 9.80 -35.12 -44.66
C SER A 151 9.49 -35.44 -43.21
N LYS A 152 10.44 -36.12 -42.56
CA LYS A 152 10.38 -36.42 -41.14
C LYS A 152 11.67 -35.99 -40.48
N VAL A 153 11.57 -35.51 -39.25
CA VAL A 153 12.70 -35.28 -38.36
C VAL A 153 12.74 -36.39 -37.33
N TYR A 154 13.69 -37.31 -37.48
CA TYR A 154 13.84 -38.49 -36.62
C TYR A 154 14.79 -38.21 -35.45
N LEU A 155 14.48 -38.73 -34.27
CA LEU A 155 15.35 -38.61 -33.08
C LEU A 155 16.69 -39.33 -33.30
N ASN A 156 17.81 -38.63 -33.10
CA ASN A 156 19.15 -39.23 -33.17
C ASN A 156 19.47 -40.04 -31.90
N THR A 157 20.17 -41.17 -32.05
CA THR A 157 20.47 -42.09 -30.94
C THR A 157 21.94 -42.10 -30.51
N ALA A 158 22.78 -41.29 -31.13
CA ALA A 158 24.21 -41.18 -30.82
C ALA A 158 24.72 -39.74 -30.99
N THR A 159 25.81 -39.41 -30.29
CA THR A 159 26.48 -38.12 -30.44
C THR A 159 27.13 -37.96 -31.81
N TRP A 160 27.32 -36.71 -32.24
CA TRP A 160 27.97 -36.33 -33.49
C TRP A 160 28.64 -34.96 -33.33
N ASP A 161 29.66 -34.68 -34.14
CA ASP A 161 30.40 -33.41 -34.11
C ASP A 161 30.19 -32.67 -35.43
N GLU A 162 29.74 -31.42 -35.31
CA GLU A 162 29.44 -30.53 -36.44
C GLU A 162 30.62 -30.37 -37.40
N SER A 163 31.84 -30.31 -36.86
CA SER A 163 33.06 -30.07 -37.64
C SER A 163 33.58 -31.30 -38.38
N THR A 164 33.08 -32.49 -38.08
CA THR A 164 33.60 -33.75 -38.64
C THR A 164 32.55 -34.72 -39.17
N VAL A 165 31.26 -34.48 -38.91
CA VAL A 165 30.18 -35.36 -39.37
C VAL A 165 30.11 -35.40 -40.90
N THR A 166 29.94 -36.60 -41.44
CA THR A 166 29.76 -36.90 -42.87
C THR A 166 28.60 -37.87 -43.02
N TYR A 167 28.25 -38.26 -44.25
CA TYR A 167 27.18 -39.23 -44.45
C TYR A 167 27.47 -40.61 -43.84
N THR A 168 28.73 -41.04 -43.81
CA THR A 168 29.13 -42.33 -43.25
C THR A 168 29.34 -42.29 -41.74
N SER A 169 29.71 -41.13 -41.18
CA SER A 169 29.87 -40.91 -39.73
C SER A 169 28.63 -40.32 -39.06
N ALA A 170 27.51 -40.19 -39.78
CA ALA A 170 26.26 -39.69 -39.24
C ALA A 170 25.71 -40.61 -38.13
N PRO A 171 25.10 -40.05 -37.07
CA PRO A 171 24.45 -40.83 -36.03
C PRO A 171 23.27 -41.63 -36.60
N ALA A 172 23.04 -42.80 -36.02
CA ALA A 172 21.79 -43.52 -36.24
C ALA A 172 20.61 -42.72 -35.66
N TYR A 173 19.41 -42.94 -36.21
CA TYR A 173 18.17 -42.32 -35.75
C TYR A 173 17.04 -43.33 -35.59
N ASN A 174 16.10 -43.05 -34.68
CA ASN A 174 14.96 -43.90 -34.39
C ASN A 174 13.79 -43.60 -35.34
N THR A 175 13.44 -44.56 -36.18
CA THR A 175 12.38 -44.41 -37.19
C THR A 175 10.95 -44.42 -36.64
N SER A 176 10.77 -44.76 -35.36
CA SER A 176 9.46 -44.75 -34.68
C SER A 176 9.16 -43.43 -33.95
N ILE A 177 10.16 -42.55 -33.80
CA ILE A 177 10.03 -41.29 -33.05
C ILE A 177 10.42 -40.13 -33.97
N TYR A 178 9.42 -39.41 -34.46
CA TYR A 178 9.61 -38.35 -35.44
C TYR A 178 8.56 -37.23 -35.37
N GLY A 179 8.94 -36.05 -35.86
CA GLY A 179 8.01 -34.99 -36.27
C GLY A 179 7.79 -35.04 -37.78
N VAL A 180 6.62 -34.63 -38.25
CA VAL A 180 6.23 -34.68 -39.68
C VAL A 180 6.24 -33.28 -40.28
N LEU A 181 7.00 -33.11 -41.35
CA LEU A 181 6.94 -31.95 -42.22
C LEU A 181 6.03 -32.29 -43.41
N PRO A 182 4.99 -31.49 -43.68
CA PRO A 182 4.11 -31.76 -44.81
C PRO A 182 4.88 -31.70 -46.13
N ALA A 183 4.28 -32.25 -47.19
CA ALA A 183 4.79 -32.06 -48.53
C ALA A 183 4.64 -30.60 -48.96
N SER A 184 5.51 -30.14 -49.86
CA SER A 184 5.43 -28.80 -50.45
C SER A 184 4.02 -28.54 -51.01
N PRO A 185 3.33 -27.44 -50.61
CA PRO A 185 2.02 -27.06 -51.15
C PRO A 185 2.03 -26.76 -52.66
N SER A 186 3.21 -26.54 -53.26
CA SER A 186 3.38 -26.35 -54.71
C SER A 186 4.37 -27.35 -55.29
N THR A 187 4.14 -27.76 -56.54
CA THR A 187 5.06 -28.59 -57.33
C THR A 187 6.14 -27.78 -58.04
N SER A 188 6.20 -26.45 -57.84
CA SER A 188 7.22 -25.58 -58.44
C SER A 188 7.61 -24.45 -57.49
N TYR A 189 8.92 -24.33 -57.19
CA TYR A 189 9.59 -23.30 -56.37
C TYR A 189 8.71 -22.73 -55.24
N ASP A 190 8.69 -23.44 -54.10
CA ASP A 190 8.01 -23.00 -52.88
C ASP A 190 9.02 -22.56 -51.81
N TYR A 191 8.66 -21.55 -51.04
CA TYR A 191 9.51 -20.93 -50.02
C TYR A 191 8.82 -20.88 -48.65
N THR A 192 7.78 -21.69 -48.47
CA THR A 192 6.93 -21.70 -47.28
C THR A 192 7.70 -22.04 -46.02
N ASN A 193 7.57 -21.22 -44.98
CA ASN A 193 8.10 -21.51 -43.64
C ASN A 193 7.26 -22.61 -42.97
N TYR A 194 7.91 -23.53 -42.27
CA TYR A 194 7.25 -24.67 -41.64
C TYR A 194 7.32 -24.55 -40.11
N THR A 195 6.21 -24.94 -39.48
CA THR A 195 6.14 -25.18 -38.04
C THR A 195 5.84 -26.67 -37.86
N VAL A 196 6.77 -27.38 -37.22
CA VAL A 196 6.76 -28.83 -37.12
C VAL A 196 6.53 -29.20 -35.66
N ASP A 197 5.44 -29.91 -35.39
CA ASP A 197 5.18 -30.48 -34.07
C ASP A 197 6.25 -31.55 -33.77
N ILE A 198 7.06 -31.25 -32.75
CA ILE A 198 8.08 -32.15 -32.20
C ILE A 198 7.84 -32.40 -30.71
N ASN A 199 6.61 -32.21 -30.24
CA ASN A 199 6.23 -32.28 -28.84
C ASN A 199 6.64 -33.62 -28.20
N ASN A 200 6.46 -34.74 -28.89
CA ASN A 200 6.89 -36.05 -28.40
C ASN A 200 8.40 -36.14 -28.20
N LEU A 201 9.20 -35.60 -29.14
CA LEU A 201 10.67 -35.62 -29.04
C LEU A 201 11.14 -34.80 -27.84
N VAL A 202 10.59 -33.59 -27.70
CA VAL A 202 10.94 -32.69 -26.59
C VAL A 202 10.52 -33.30 -25.26
N ASN A 203 9.33 -33.88 -25.14
CA ASN A 203 8.91 -34.59 -23.93
C ASN A 203 9.86 -35.73 -23.56
N TYR A 204 10.34 -36.51 -24.53
CA TYR A 204 11.31 -37.57 -24.25
C TYR A 204 12.66 -37.05 -23.75
N TRP A 205 13.13 -35.92 -24.28
CA TRP A 205 14.37 -35.27 -23.82
C TRP A 205 14.22 -34.78 -22.37
N PHE A 206 13.11 -34.11 -22.04
CA PHE A 206 12.84 -33.63 -20.68
C PHE A 206 12.58 -34.76 -19.68
N ALA A 207 11.93 -35.83 -20.10
CA ALA A 207 11.71 -37.02 -19.27
C ALA A 207 12.99 -37.86 -19.08
N GLY A 208 14.11 -37.52 -19.74
CA GLY A 208 15.35 -38.29 -19.70
C GLY A 208 15.24 -39.68 -20.33
N THR A 209 14.15 -39.96 -21.07
CA THR A 209 13.96 -41.24 -21.76
C THR A 209 14.98 -41.42 -22.88
N TYR A 210 15.36 -40.31 -23.53
CA TYR A 210 16.42 -40.27 -24.52
C TYR A 210 17.33 -39.07 -24.28
N THR A 211 18.64 -39.27 -24.32
CA THR A 211 19.59 -38.16 -24.38
C THR A 211 19.36 -37.36 -25.65
N ASN A 212 19.37 -36.02 -25.54
CA ASN A 212 19.19 -35.16 -26.68
C ASN A 212 20.46 -35.13 -27.55
N TYR A 213 20.44 -35.88 -28.66
CA TYR A 213 21.45 -35.83 -29.73
C TYR A 213 20.92 -35.10 -30.99
N GLY A 214 19.82 -34.37 -30.85
CA GLY A 214 19.15 -33.71 -31.94
C GLY A 214 18.31 -34.64 -32.82
N VAL A 215 18.04 -34.17 -34.03
CA VAL A 215 17.23 -34.87 -35.03
C VAL A 215 17.92 -34.92 -36.39
N THR A 216 17.58 -35.93 -37.20
CA THR A 216 17.96 -36.01 -38.62
C THR A 216 16.71 -35.83 -39.48
N MET A 217 16.75 -34.85 -40.39
CA MET A 217 15.71 -34.62 -41.38
C MET A 217 15.92 -35.51 -42.60
N VAL A 218 14.88 -36.25 -42.97
CA VAL A 218 14.88 -37.21 -44.08
C VAL A 218 13.59 -37.07 -44.87
N LEU A 219 13.65 -37.24 -46.19
CA LEU A 219 12.44 -37.33 -47.02
C LEU A 219 11.66 -38.59 -46.66
N ASP A 220 10.33 -38.51 -46.65
CA ASP A 220 9.48 -39.66 -46.31
C ASP A 220 9.60 -40.76 -47.39
N ASN A 221 9.67 -40.35 -48.66
CA ASN A 221 9.94 -41.25 -49.77
C ASN A 221 11.21 -40.87 -50.55
N GLU A 222 12.29 -41.63 -50.37
CA GLU A 222 13.55 -41.43 -51.12
C GLU A 222 13.63 -42.22 -52.46
N SER A 223 12.49 -42.71 -52.98
CA SER A 223 12.43 -43.47 -54.25
C SER A 223 12.33 -42.59 -55.50
N TYR A 224 11.79 -41.38 -55.38
CA TYR A 224 11.58 -40.45 -56.50
C TYR A 224 12.72 -39.43 -56.60
N TYR A 225 13.23 -39.21 -57.81
CA TYR A 225 14.30 -38.24 -58.04
C TYR A 225 13.76 -36.81 -58.12
N TYR A 226 14.61 -35.84 -57.78
CA TYR A 226 14.37 -34.40 -57.87
C TYR A 226 13.26 -33.87 -56.93
N THR A 227 13.19 -34.42 -55.72
CA THR A 227 12.33 -33.91 -54.64
C THR A 227 13.18 -33.36 -53.50
N GLN A 228 12.79 -32.21 -52.94
CA GLN A 228 13.51 -31.59 -51.84
C GLN A 228 12.66 -30.67 -50.96
N LEU A 229 13.05 -30.59 -49.69
CA LEU A 229 12.73 -29.46 -48.82
C LEU A 229 14.04 -28.79 -48.38
N GLN A 230 14.10 -27.47 -48.49
CA GLN A 230 15.28 -26.66 -48.16
C GLN A 230 14.88 -25.51 -47.24
N PHE A 231 15.57 -25.43 -46.10
CA PHE A 231 15.41 -24.39 -45.09
C PHE A 231 16.75 -23.74 -44.78
N ARG A 232 16.73 -22.62 -44.06
CA ARG A 232 17.91 -21.93 -43.54
C ARG A 232 18.46 -22.70 -42.32
N SER A 233 19.78 -22.76 -42.18
CA SER A 233 20.49 -23.43 -41.08
C SER A 233 20.78 -22.49 -39.90
N SER A 234 21.43 -23.00 -38.85
CA SER A 234 21.95 -22.21 -37.73
C SER A 234 23.07 -21.24 -38.14
N ASP A 235 23.78 -21.54 -39.23
CA ASP A 235 24.81 -20.68 -39.83
C ASP A 235 24.26 -19.52 -40.67
N ASN A 236 22.95 -19.45 -40.88
CA ASN A 236 22.37 -18.39 -41.69
C ASN A 236 22.70 -17.00 -41.11
N SER A 237 23.11 -16.07 -41.98
CA SER A 237 23.50 -14.72 -41.55
C SER A 237 22.34 -13.91 -40.95
N VAL A 238 21.10 -14.20 -41.36
CA VAL A 238 19.89 -13.57 -40.81
C VAL A 238 19.42 -14.36 -39.59
N THR A 239 19.75 -13.88 -38.40
CA THR A 239 19.48 -14.56 -37.12
C THR A 239 17.99 -14.80 -36.85
N ALA A 240 17.12 -13.90 -37.31
CA ALA A 240 15.66 -14.02 -37.16
C ALA A 240 15.04 -15.17 -37.97
N GLU A 241 15.75 -15.65 -39.00
CA GLU A 241 15.33 -16.74 -39.89
C GLU A 241 16.10 -18.05 -39.61
N ARG A 242 16.83 -18.14 -38.50
CA ARG A 242 17.47 -19.38 -38.07
C ARG A 242 16.43 -20.34 -37.48
N PRO A 243 16.61 -21.66 -37.63
CA PRO A 243 15.79 -22.65 -36.95
C PRO A 243 15.66 -22.35 -35.45
N LYS A 244 14.47 -22.58 -34.89
CA LYS A 244 14.23 -22.46 -33.45
C LYS A 244 13.15 -23.41 -32.99
N VAL A 245 13.23 -23.86 -31.75
CA VAL A 245 12.14 -24.58 -31.07
C VAL A 245 11.43 -23.61 -30.14
N VAL A 246 10.10 -23.52 -30.26
CA VAL A 246 9.25 -22.80 -29.31
C VAL A 246 8.57 -23.83 -28.43
N ILE A 247 8.94 -23.87 -27.15
CA ILE A 247 8.37 -24.78 -26.16
C ILE A 247 7.34 -23.99 -25.36
N LYS A 248 6.09 -24.44 -25.37
CA LYS A 248 5.02 -23.94 -24.52
C LYS A 248 4.81 -24.91 -23.37
N TYR A 249 4.79 -24.41 -22.15
CA TYR A 249 4.59 -25.20 -20.94
C TYR A 249 3.72 -24.45 -19.94
N TYR A 250 3.29 -25.12 -18.89
CA TYR A 250 2.70 -24.47 -17.74
C TYR A 250 3.21 -25.09 -16.44
N VAL A 251 3.08 -24.31 -15.37
CA VAL A 251 3.37 -24.68 -13.97
C VAL A 251 2.16 -24.32 -13.10
N GLY A 252 2.19 -24.70 -11.82
CA GLY A 252 1.13 -24.35 -10.87
C GLY A 252 0.10 -25.45 -10.68
N THR A 253 0.58 -26.62 -10.29
CA THR A 253 -0.24 -27.74 -9.85
C THR A 253 -0.90 -27.41 -8.51
N LYS A 254 -2.18 -27.77 -8.39
CA LYS A 254 -2.96 -27.64 -7.16
C LYS A 254 -3.01 -28.96 -6.45
N TYR A 255 -2.61 -28.95 -5.19
CA TYR A 255 -2.64 -30.08 -4.28
C TYR A 255 -3.70 -29.85 -3.20
N TYR A 256 -4.33 -30.92 -2.73
CA TYR A 256 -5.41 -30.87 -1.76
C TYR A 256 -5.10 -31.80 -0.59
N VAL A 257 -5.17 -31.26 0.62
CA VAL A 257 -4.98 -31.94 1.89
C VAL A 257 -6.23 -31.78 2.73
N ASN A 258 -6.69 -32.88 3.32
CA ASN A 258 -7.80 -32.88 4.26
C ASN A 258 -7.56 -33.85 5.41
N ASP A 259 -8.23 -33.64 6.54
CA ASP A 259 -8.25 -34.57 7.66
C ASP A 259 -9.32 -35.66 7.46
N ASN A 260 -9.67 -36.41 8.51
CA ASN A 260 -10.68 -37.46 8.41
C ASN A 260 -12.13 -36.95 8.58
N SER A 261 -12.37 -35.66 8.30
CA SER A 261 -13.65 -34.97 8.39
C SER A 261 -13.94 -34.21 7.10
N ILE A 262 -15.21 -33.83 6.91
CA ILE A 262 -15.62 -32.86 5.88
C ILE A 262 -16.29 -31.61 6.51
N ALA A 263 -16.22 -31.51 7.84
CA ALA A 263 -16.87 -30.45 8.58
C ALA A 263 -16.06 -29.17 8.46
N HIS A 264 -16.72 -28.09 8.01
CA HIS A 264 -16.11 -26.78 7.76
C HIS A 264 -15.12 -26.72 6.59
N ASP A 265 -15.10 -27.76 5.75
CA ASP A 265 -14.27 -27.79 4.56
C ASP A 265 -14.60 -26.66 3.57
N VAL A 266 -13.55 -26.00 3.08
CA VAL A 266 -13.58 -24.94 2.08
C VAL A 266 -13.12 -25.46 0.72
N PHE A 267 -12.09 -26.32 0.68
CA PHE A 267 -11.40 -26.71 -0.56
C PHE A 267 -11.77 -28.11 -1.04
N CYS A 268 -11.83 -29.06 -0.12
CA CYS A 268 -12.02 -30.48 -0.31
C CYS A 268 -13.51 -30.86 -0.31
N LYS A 269 -13.79 -32.04 -0.85
CA LYS A 269 -15.13 -32.65 -0.97
C LYS A 269 -15.17 -34.08 -0.46
N ALA A 270 -14.03 -34.59 0.02
CA ALA A 270 -13.86 -35.90 0.61
C ALA A 270 -12.83 -35.81 1.73
N VAL A 271 -12.87 -36.78 2.64
CA VAL A 271 -11.86 -36.93 3.70
C VAL A 271 -10.49 -37.27 3.09
N GLY A 272 -9.42 -36.91 3.79
CA GLY A 272 -8.05 -37.25 3.44
C GLY A 272 -7.80 -38.76 3.48
N ASN A 273 -7.09 -39.27 2.48
CA ASN A 273 -6.60 -40.65 2.49
C ASN A 273 -5.18 -40.72 1.89
N ALA A 274 -4.27 -41.45 2.52
CA ALA A 274 -2.88 -41.58 2.05
C ALA A 274 -2.78 -42.17 0.63
N SER A 275 -3.72 -43.04 0.25
CA SER A 275 -3.82 -43.64 -1.08
C SER A 275 -4.39 -42.69 -2.14
N ASN A 276 -4.97 -41.55 -1.74
CA ASN A 276 -5.45 -40.56 -2.69
C ASN A 276 -4.29 -39.86 -3.40
N SER A 277 -4.56 -39.33 -4.61
CA SER A 277 -3.55 -38.59 -5.37
C SER A 277 -3.20 -37.25 -4.76
N GLY A 278 -4.15 -36.56 -4.12
CA GLY A 278 -3.99 -35.17 -3.70
C GLY A 278 -4.14 -34.15 -4.84
N LEU A 279 -4.47 -34.57 -6.07
CA LEU A 279 -4.59 -33.68 -7.23
C LEU A 279 -6.04 -33.20 -7.50
N SER A 280 -6.98 -33.56 -6.63
CA SER A 280 -8.40 -33.22 -6.77
C SER A 280 -9.03 -33.01 -5.38
N PRO A 281 -9.98 -32.07 -5.24
CA PRO A 281 -10.80 -31.92 -4.03
C PRO A 281 -11.51 -33.20 -3.56
N TYR A 282 -11.78 -34.13 -4.47
CA TYR A 282 -12.47 -35.40 -4.17
C TYR A 282 -11.52 -36.53 -3.78
N SER A 283 -10.21 -36.31 -3.92
CA SER A 283 -9.18 -37.26 -3.51
C SER A 283 -8.03 -36.50 -2.84
N PRO A 284 -8.28 -35.83 -1.70
CA PRO A 284 -7.22 -35.14 -0.97
C PRO A 284 -6.34 -36.14 -0.23
N LYS A 285 -5.05 -35.81 -0.07
CA LYS A 285 -4.17 -36.58 0.82
C LYS A 285 -4.41 -36.20 2.28
N THR A 286 -3.91 -37.01 3.20
CA THR A 286 -4.08 -36.81 4.66
C THR A 286 -3.22 -35.70 5.26
N SER A 287 -2.15 -35.27 4.57
CA SER A 287 -1.17 -34.35 5.18
C SER A 287 -0.32 -33.63 4.13
N ILE A 288 0.27 -32.49 4.50
CA ILE A 288 1.19 -31.73 3.63
C ILE A 288 2.45 -32.54 3.36
N SER A 289 3.02 -33.18 4.38
CA SER A 289 4.23 -34.00 4.23
C SER A 289 4.03 -35.16 3.25
N SER A 290 2.81 -35.71 3.14
CA SER A 290 2.50 -36.75 2.16
C SER A 290 2.43 -36.23 0.71
N ILE A 291 2.16 -34.94 0.50
CA ILE A 291 2.29 -34.29 -0.81
C ILE A 291 3.77 -34.15 -1.17
N LEU A 292 4.57 -33.58 -0.27
CA LEU A 292 6.01 -33.36 -0.47
C LEU A 292 6.81 -34.66 -0.64
N SER A 293 6.37 -35.77 -0.05
CA SER A 293 6.99 -37.08 -0.28
C SER A 293 6.60 -37.73 -1.61
N THR A 294 5.50 -37.28 -2.23
CA THR A 294 4.97 -37.86 -3.48
C THR A 294 5.40 -37.06 -4.70
N TYR A 295 5.53 -35.74 -4.55
CA TYR A 295 5.74 -34.78 -5.64
C TYR A 295 6.89 -33.83 -5.31
N VAL A 296 7.65 -33.45 -6.33
CA VAL A 296 8.58 -32.32 -6.26
C VAL A 296 7.81 -31.06 -6.65
N LEU A 297 7.71 -30.11 -5.72
CA LEU A 297 6.91 -28.91 -5.92
C LEU A 297 7.73 -27.76 -6.49
N GLY A 298 7.10 -26.97 -7.35
CA GLY A 298 7.77 -25.87 -8.05
C GLY A 298 7.02 -24.55 -8.03
N PRO A 299 7.45 -23.59 -8.87
CA PRO A 299 6.82 -22.27 -8.97
C PRO A 299 5.33 -22.35 -9.26
N ARG A 300 4.56 -21.50 -8.58
CA ARG A 300 3.09 -21.38 -8.67
C ARG A 300 2.32 -22.59 -8.15
N ASP A 301 2.97 -23.65 -7.66
CA ASP A 301 2.26 -24.77 -7.04
C ASP A 301 1.57 -24.28 -5.76
N THR A 302 0.42 -24.87 -5.44
CA THR A 302 -0.34 -24.52 -4.24
C THR A 302 -0.86 -25.76 -3.55
N ILE A 303 -0.58 -25.89 -2.26
CA ILE A 303 -1.18 -26.89 -1.38
C ILE A 303 -2.35 -26.23 -0.65
N PHE A 304 -3.58 -26.59 -1.02
CA PHE A 304 -4.78 -26.21 -0.30
C PHE A 304 -5.00 -27.18 0.86
N VAL A 305 -5.01 -26.65 2.09
CA VAL A 305 -5.12 -27.43 3.31
C VAL A 305 -6.43 -27.08 3.97
N ASP A 306 -7.32 -28.07 4.08
CA ASP A 306 -8.66 -27.78 4.53
C ASP A 306 -8.76 -27.55 6.05
N ALA A 307 -9.95 -27.19 6.52
CA ALA A 307 -10.27 -27.13 7.94
C ALA A 307 -9.97 -28.48 8.60
N GLY A 308 -9.39 -28.43 9.79
CA GLY A 308 -8.97 -29.65 10.47
C GLY A 308 -7.76 -29.46 11.37
N THR A 309 -7.41 -30.52 12.09
CA THR A 309 -6.20 -30.58 12.92
C THR A 309 -5.23 -31.63 12.40
N TYR A 310 -4.07 -31.17 11.97
CA TYR A 310 -3.00 -31.99 11.40
C TYR A 310 -1.87 -32.10 12.41
N THR A 311 -1.24 -33.27 12.53
CA THR A 311 -0.04 -33.46 13.36
C THR A 311 1.06 -34.02 12.49
N GLU A 312 2.00 -33.17 12.11
CA GLU A 312 3.06 -33.51 11.16
C GLU A 312 4.29 -32.60 11.35
N ALA A 313 5.42 -33.03 10.80
CA ALA A 313 6.61 -32.21 10.60
C ALA A 313 6.78 -31.96 9.11
N ILE A 314 6.79 -30.69 8.71
CA ILE A 314 6.81 -30.28 7.31
C ILE A 314 8.20 -29.74 7.00
N THR A 315 8.86 -30.34 6.02
CA THR A 315 10.18 -29.90 5.55
C THR A 315 10.10 -29.58 4.06
N PHE A 316 10.35 -28.33 3.71
CA PHE A 316 10.61 -27.93 2.34
C PHE A 316 12.12 -27.94 2.11
N THR A 317 12.54 -28.52 0.99
CA THR A 317 13.95 -28.57 0.59
C THR A 317 14.19 -27.67 -0.62
N SER A 318 15.44 -27.58 -1.08
CA SER A 318 15.76 -26.90 -2.34
C SER A 318 15.12 -27.55 -3.58
N ALA A 319 14.60 -28.78 -3.46
CA ALA A 319 13.79 -29.39 -4.51
C ALA A 319 12.34 -28.84 -4.52
N ASP A 320 11.86 -28.31 -3.39
CA ASP A 320 10.49 -27.85 -3.18
C ASP A 320 10.48 -26.32 -3.03
N CYS A 321 10.74 -25.63 -4.14
CA CYS A 321 10.91 -24.18 -4.15
C CYS A 321 10.15 -23.50 -5.30
N GLY A 322 9.73 -22.27 -5.06
CA GLY A 322 9.26 -21.40 -6.12
C GLY A 322 10.43 -20.79 -6.90
N SER A 323 10.15 -19.76 -7.69
CA SER A 323 11.19 -19.00 -8.40
C SER A 323 10.70 -17.60 -8.75
N SER A 324 11.45 -16.89 -9.58
CA SER A 324 10.99 -15.64 -10.21
C SER A 324 9.69 -15.80 -11.01
N LEU A 325 9.29 -17.03 -11.39
CA LEU A 325 8.00 -17.29 -12.02
C LEU A 325 6.82 -17.23 -11.03
N GLY A 326 7.07 -17.41 -9.73
CA GLY A 326 6.05 -17.34 -8.67
C GLY A 326 6.40 -18.16 -7.42
N GLN A 327 5.66 -17.88 -6.34
CA GLN A 327 5.77 -18.56 -5.05
C GLN A 327 5.22 -19.99 -5.13
N LEU A 328 5.80 -20.90 -4.36
CA LEU A 328 5.17 -22.13 -3.88
C LEU A 328 4.33 -21.76 -2.65
N VAL A 329 3.04 -22.12 -2.63
CA VAL A 329 2.11 -21.66 -1.60
C VAL A 329 1.53 -22.82 -0.79
N VAL A 330 1.49 -22.67 0.53
CA VAL A 330 0.63 -23.46 1.43
C VAL A 330 -0.49 -22.56 1.92
N TYR A 331 -1.74 -22.92 1.59
CA TYR A 331 -2.92 -22.11 1.81
C TYR A 331 -3.95 -22.83 2.68
N GLY A 332 -4.15 -22.34 3.91
CA GLY A 332 -5.14 -22.89 4.84
C GLY A 332 -6.57 -22.37 4.60
N ALA A 333 -7.56 -23.11 5.08
CA ALA A 333 -8.99 -22.73 5.07
C ALA A 333 -9.31 -21.56 6.03
N GLY A 334 -8.30 -21.04 6.72
CA GLY A 334 -8.37 -19.96 7.68
C GLY A 334 -7.54 -20.27 8.92
N ASN A 335 -6.90 -19.25 9.50
CA ASN A 335 -6.05 -19.38 10.68
C ASN A 335 -6.81 -19.73 11.98
N ASN A 336 -8.13 -19.89 11.92
CA ASN A 336 -8.96 -20.47 12.99
C ASN A 336 -9.50 -21.87 12.65
N ASN A 337 -9.35 -22.31 11.39
CA ASN A 337 -9.94 -23.53 10.85
C ASN A 337 -8.89 -24.61 10.57
N THR A 338 -7.73 -24.23 10.03
CA THR A 338 -6.63 -25.14 9.70
C THR A 338 -5.54 -25.04 10.75
N GLN A 339 -5.39 -26.07 11.59
CA GLN A 339 -4.38 -26.13 12.64
C GLN A 339 -3.35 -27.23 12.37
N ILE A 340 -2.07 -26.86 12.41
CA ILE A 340 -0.94 -27.79 12.32
C ILE A 340 -0.25 -27.84 13.69
N ASN A 341 -0.28 -29.01 14.32
CA ASN A 341 0.50 -29.33 15.50
C ASN A 341 1.84 -29.93 15.07
N ASN A 342 2.90 -29.54 15.74
CA ASN A 342 4.23 -30.10 15.51
C ASN A 342 4.32 -31.54 16.05
N THR A 343 5.24 -32.35 15.52
CA THR A 343 5.63 -33.63 16.13
C THR A 343 6.78 -33.46 17.13
N ALA A 344 6.96 -34.43 18.03
CA ALA A 344 8.02 -34.39 19.05
C ALA A 344 9.40 -34.13 18.41
N SER A 345 10.19 -33.25 19.04
CA SER A 345 11.53 -32.85 18.59
C SER A 345 11.59 -32.32 17.15
N ASN A 346 10.55 -31.62 16.72
CA ASN A 346 10.47 -31.02 15.38
C ASN A 346 9.90 -29.60 15.40
N HIS A 347 10.20 -28.85 14.33
CA HIS A 347 9.49 -27.62 13.97
C HIS A 347 8.08 -27.94 13.44
N ASN A 348 7.18 -26.96 13.32
CA ASN A 348 6.02 -27.16 12.44
C ASN A 348 6.48 -27.19 10.99
N ILE A 349 7.21 -26.15 10.58
CA ILE A 349 7.72 -25.98 9.21
C ILE A 349 9.22 -25.67 9.24
N TYR A 350 9.97 -26.44 8.47
CA TYR A 350 11.40 -26.26 8.24
C TYR A 350 11.66 -25.93 6.76
N LEU A 351 12.21 -24.75 6.49
CA LEU A 351 12.62 -24.34 5.14
C LEU A 351 14.13 -24.48 5.01
N ASN A 352 14.57 -25.54 4.35
CA ASN A 352 15.98 -25.86 4.16
C ASN A 352 16.40 -25.50 2.73
N ASN A 353 16.88 -24.27 2.55
CA ASN A 353 17.15 -23.67 1.22
C ASN A 353 15.95 -23.77 0.25
N ALA A 354 14.73 -23.64 0.76
CA ALA A 354 13.49 -23.70 0.00
C ALA A 354 13.02 -22.29 -0.36
N ASP A 355 13.54 -21.75 -1.44
CA ASP A 355 13.27 -20.37 -1.86
C ASP A 355 11.83 -20.17 -2.35
N TYR A 356 11.32 -18.94 -2.23
CA TYR A 356 9.99 -18.53 -2.71
C TYR A 356 8.86 -19.42 -2.18
N VAL A 357 8.86 -19.65 -0.86
CA VAL A 357 7.77 -20.34 -0.15
C VAL A 357 6.89 -19.34 0.60
N THR A 358 5.59 -19.40 0.33
CA THR A 358 4.55 -18.68 1.06
C THR A 358 3.76 -19.63 1.94
N ILE A 359 3.65 -19.30 3.21
CA ILE A 359 2.72 -19.92 4.16
C ILE A 359 1.67 -18.86 4.50
N GLU A 360 0.39 -19.18 4.31
CA GLU A 360 -0.68 -18.25 4.68
C GLU A 360 -1.98 -18.93 5.14
N ASN A 361 -2.74 -18.19 5.97
CA ASN A 361 -4.04 -18.58 6.51
C ASN A 361 -4.05 -19.86 7.36
N ILE A 362 -2.98 -20.12 8.13
CA ILE A 362 -2.86 -21.34 8.94
C ILE A 362 -2.59 -20.99 10.42
N LYS A 363 -3.03 -21.88 11.31
CA LYS A 363 -2.61 -21.90 12.71
C LYS A 363 -1.49 -22.91 12.92
N LEU A 364 -0.34 -22.46 13.42
CA LEU A 364 0.77 -23.32 13.82
C LEU A 364 0.81 -23.40 15.33
N ASN A 365 0.83 -24.61 15.87
CA ASN A 365 0.94 -24.86 17.30
C ASN A 365 2.20 -25.69 17.55
N ASN A 366 3.13 -25.15 18.33
CA ASN A 366 4.35 -25.83 18.73
C ASN A 366 4.48 -25.93 20.26
N THR A 367 4.63 -27.15 20.75
CA THR A 367 4.77 -27.43 22.19
C THR A 367 6.18 -27.82 22.63
N GLN A 368 7.14 -27.91 21.71
CA GLN A 368 8.50 -28.34 22.05
C GLN A 368 9.27 -27.26 22.80
N THR A 369 10.17 -27.69 23.68
CA THR A 369 11.19 -26.83 24.29
C THR A 369 12.52 -27.00 23.56
N GLY A 370 13.39 -25.98 23.60
CA GLY A 370 14.71 -26.02 22.96
C GLY A 370 14.75 -25.32 21.61
N VAL A 371 15.58 -25.79 20.67
CA VAL A 371 15.81 -25.16 19.36
C VAL A 371 14.79 -25.66 18.33
N TYR A 372 13.50 -25.50 18.67
CA TYR A 372 12.37 -25.85 17.81
C TYR A 372 11.45 -24.64 17.71
N TYR A 373 10.79 -24.51 16.56
CA TYR A 373 10.12 -23.27 16.16
C TYR A 373 8.82 -23.60 15.43
N ASN A 374 7.88 -22.66 15.34
CA ASN A 374 6.79 -22.83 14.38
C ASN A 374 7.35 -22.78 12.95
N ILE A 375 8.15 -21.76 12.64
CA ILE A 375 8.85 -21.62 11.36
C ILE A 375 10.36 -21.55 11.60
N ASN A 376 11.11 -22.44 10.96
CA ASN A 376 12.56 -22.36 10.88
C ASN A 376 12.98 -22.09 9.43
N ASN A 377 13.38 -20.85 9.13
CA ASN A 377 14.00 -20.51 7.85
C ASN A 377 15.52 -20.66 7.95
N TYR A 378 16.01 -21.68 7.27
CA TYR A 378 17.41 -22.07 7.26
C TYR A 378 17.96 -21.96 5.84
N GLY A 379 18.33 -20.73 5.49
CA GLY A 379 18.94 -20.39 4.21
C GLY A 379 18.02 -20.04 3.05
N SER A 380 16.70 -19.98 3.29
CA SER A 380 15.70 -19.78 2.23
C SER A 380 15.42 -18.30 1.97
N GLN A 381 15.37 -17.92 0.69
CA GLN A 381 15.10 -16.58 0.21
C GLN A 381 13.63 -16.38 -0.16
N ASN A 382 13.16 -15.13 -0.15
CA ASN A 382 11.83 -14.73 -0.60
C ASN A 382 10.68 -15.47 0.12
N MET A 383 10.89 -15.86 1.38
CA MET A 383 9.84 -16.46 2.22
C MET A 383 8.77 -15.42 2.53
N VAL A 384 7.51 -15.82 2.45
CA VAL A 384 6.37 -15.01 2.91
C VAL A 384 5.60 -15.78 3.97
N LEU A 385 5.45 -15.18 5.14
CA LEU A 385 4.52 -15.64 6.18
C LEU A 385 3.42 -14.59 6.31
N LYS A 386 2.16 -14.97 6.14
CA LYS A 386 1.07 -14.00 6.06
C LYS A 386 -0.26 -14.48 6.63
N ASN A 387 -0.87 -13.66 7.49
CA ASN A 387 -2.19 -13.91 8.06
C ASN A 387 -2.28 -15.25 8.84
N ASP A 388 -1.17 -15.66 9.44
CA ASP A 388 -1.06 -16.88 10.23
C ASP A 388 -1.19 -16.63 11.72
N SER A 389 -1.55 -17.66 12.47
CA SER A 389 -1.56 -17.64 13.94
C SER A 389 -0.55 -18.64 14.51
N LEU A 390 0.51 -18.15 15.13
CA LEU A 390 1.62 -18.95 15.66
C LEU A 390 1.53 -18.99 17.18
N TYR A 391 1.34 -20.19 17.72
CA TYR A 391 1.32 -20.46 19.15
C TYR A 391 2.52 -21.32 19.51
N HIS A 392 3.30 -20.90 20.51
CA HIS A 392 4.46 -21.64 20.98
C HIS A 392 4.58 -21.67 22.50
N SER A 393 4.66 -22.87 23.10
CA SER A 393 4.77 -23.04 24.55
C SER A 393 6.15 -23.37 25.11
N GLY A 394 7.20 -23.21 24.31
CA GLY A 394 8.55 -23.58 24.72
C GLY A 394 9.60 -22.53 24.44
N THR A 395 9.73 -22.05 23.19
CA THR A 395 10.75 -21.06 22.81
C THR A 395 10.26 -20.10 21.70
N SER A 396 11.03 -19.94 20.61
CA SER A 396 10.83 -18.94 19.57
C SER A 396 9.81 -19.37 18.52
N SER A 397 8.96 -18.46 18.06
CA SER A 397 7.95 -18.81 17.04
C SER A 397 8.57 -18.87 15.65
N VAL A 398 9.38 -17.88 15.27
CA VAL A 398 10.01 -17.79 13.95
C VAL A 398 11.51 -17.55 14.11
N ALA A 399 12.31 -18.35 13.42
CA ALA A 399 13.76 -18.19 13.38
C ALA A 399 14.25 -18.09 11.93
N PHE A 400 15.13 -17.11 11.68
CA PHE A 400 16.00 -17.06 10.52
C PHE A 400 17.43 -17.33 10.98
N SER A 401 18.08 -18.28 10.32
CA SER A 401 19.47 -18.62 10.61
C SER A 401 20.25 -18.79 9.32
N ALA A 402 21.42 -18.15 9.24
CA ALA A 402 22.40 -18.38 8.18
C ALA A 402 23.84 -18.30 8.67
N SER A 403 24.68 -19.14 8.07
CA SER A 403 26.14 -19.05 8.11
C SER A 403 26.68 -19.51 6.76
N MET A 404 27.41 -18.63 6.05
CA MET A 404 28.01 -18.95 4.75
C MET A 404 29.00 -20.13 4.80
N LEU A 405 29.49 -20.52 5.99
CA LEU A 405 30.44 -21.62 6.17
C LEU A 405 29.80 -23.02 6.13
N MET A 406 28.47 -23.12 6.18
CA MET A 406 27.79 -24.42 6.25
C MET A 406 27.18 -24.88 4.91
N GLY A 407 27.52 -24.21 3.80
CA GLY A 407 27.00 -24.54 2.46
C GLY A 407 25.49 -24.28 2.30
N ILE A 408 24.93 -23.46 3.19
CA ILE A 408 23.51 -23.09 3.23
C ILE A 408 23.37 -21.67 2.66
N GLY A 409 22.25 -21.41 2.00
CA GLY A 409 21.89 -20.09 1.51
C GLY A 409 21.76 -19.06 2.64
N SER A 410 21.52 -17.81 2.27
CA SER A 410 21.27 -16.71 3.22
C SER A 410 19.82 -16.28 3.08
N PRO A 411 19.03 -16.18 4.17
CA PRO A 411 17.69 -15.62 4.08
C PRO A 411 17.73 -14.17 3.63
N VAL A 412 17.13 -13.92 2.47
CA VAL A 412 17.05 -12.60 1.85
C VAL A 412 15.62 -12.32 1.40
N ASN A 413 15.19 -11.05 1.45
CA ASN A 413 13.90 -10.58 0.90
C ASN A 413 12.67 -11.30 1.48
N SER A 414 12.70 -11.67 2.76
CA SER A 414 11.59 -12.38 3.39
C SER A 414 10.66 -11.42 4.16
N ILE A 415 9.38 -11.76 4.21
CA ILE A 415 8.33 -10.94 4.81
C ILE A 415 7.54 -11.76 5.84
N ILE A 416 7.34 -11.20 7.02
CA ILE A 416 6.38 -11.68 8.03
C ILE A 416 5.33 -10.60 8.21
N SER A 417 4.07 -10.91 7.87
CA SER A 417 3.02 -9.89 7.90
C SER A 417 1.64 -10.33 8.35
N SER A 418 0.94 -9.45 9.06
CA SER A 418 -0.45 -9.72 9.51
C SER A 418 -0.59 -10.99 10.35
N CYS A 419 0.49 -11.45 10.99
CA CYS A 419 0.47 -12.65 11.82
C CYS A 419 0.14 -12.31 13.28
N THR A 420 -0.55 -13.23 13.96
CA THR A 420 -0.65 -13.24 15.42
C THR A 420 0.35 -14.24 15.98
N ILE A 421 1.32 -13.78 16.75
CA ILE A 421 2.37 -14.60 17.36
C ILE A 421 2.20 -14.55 18.87
N LYS A 422 1.94 -15.70 19.49
CA LYS A 422 1.69 -15.80 20.91
C LYS A 422 2.58 -16.86 21.55
N GLY A 423 3.34 -16.45 22.55
CA GLY A 423 4.00 -17.39 23.45
C GLY A 423 3.23 -17.57 24.76
N ASN A 424 3.63 -18.59 25.51
CA ASN A 424 3.13 -18.85 26.85
C ASN A 424 4.21 -19.44 27.76
N SER A 425 5.46 -18.98 27.61
CA SER A 425 6.58 -19.47 28.40
C SER A 425 7.61 -18.36 28.67
N ALA A 426 8.17 -18.38 29.87
CA ALA A 426 9.27 -17.49 30.23
C ALA A 426 10.47 -17.67 29.28
N ASN A 427 11.25 -16.61 29.06
CA ASN A 427 12.40 -16.56 28.16
C ASN A 427 12.07 -16.76 26.66
N GLY A 428 10.79 -16.66 26.26
CA GLY A 428 10.37 -16.71 24.87
C GLY A 428 10.99 -15.60 24.02
N LYS A 429 11.37 -15.91 22.77
CA LYS A 429 11.89 -14.92 21.79
C LYS A 429 11.12 -15.07 20.49
N HIS A 430 10.12 -14.25 20.21
CA HIS A 430 9.14 -14.63 19.18
C HIS A 430 9.69 -14.66 17.75
N ILE A 431 10.42 -13.62 17.37
CA ILE A 431 11.10 -13.57 16.07
C ILE A 431 12.59 -13.37 16.31
N VAL A 432 13.40 -14.31 15.80
CA VAL A 432 14.86 -14.28 15.92
C VAL A 432 15.47 -14.27 14.52
N ILE A 433 16.31 -13.27 14.22
CA ILE A 433 17.07 -13.17 12.98
C ILE A 433 18.54 -13.21 13.31
N SER A 434 19.25 -14.24 12.87
CA SER A 434 20.65 -14.45 13.26
C SER A 434 21.56 -14.75 12.07
N GLY A 435 22.75 -14.15 12.09
CA GLY A 435 23.77 -14.35 11.06
C GLY A 435 23.48 -13.54 9.79
N ASP A 436 23.92 -14.05 8.64
CA ASP A 436 23.88 -13.33 7.36
C ASP A 436 22.47 -13.34 6.75
N CYS A 437 21.60 -12.47 7.29
CA CYS A 437 20.24 -12.27 6.82
C CYS A 437 20.09 -10.84 6.30
N SER A 438 19.40 -10.64 5.18
CA SER A 438 19.21 -9.28 4.64
C SER A 438 17.83 -9.01 4.09
N ASN A 439 17.43 -7.73 4.09
CA ASN A 439 16.15 -7.27 3.52
C ASN A 439 14.93 -7.99 4.11
N ILE A 440 14.93 -8.22 5.42
CA ILE A 440 13.81 -8.86 6.11
C ILE A 440 12.84 -7.80 6.60
N THR A 441 11.55 -7.98 6.29
CA THR A 441 10.47 -7.07 6.71
C THR A 441 9.51 -7.78 7.66
N ILE A 442 9.33 -7.22 8.85
CA ILE A 442 8.37 -7.67 9.87
C ILE A 442 7.33 -6.56 10.00
N THR A 443 6.10 -6.80 9.52
CA THR A 443 5.09 -5.73 9.48
C THR A 443 3.66 -6.12 9.82
N ASN A 444 2.93 -5.23 10.50
CA ASN A 444 1.52 -5.43 10.84
C ASN A 444 1.26 -6.70 11.68
N ASN A 445 2.23 -7.14 12.50
CA ASN A 445 2.08 -8.32 13.33
C ASN A 445 1.65 -7.96 14.74
N ARG A 446 0.95 -8.90 15.40
CA ARG A 446 0.61 -8.83 16.81
C ARG A 446 1.40 -9.88 17.58
N ILE A 447 2.34 -9.45 18.41
CA ILE A 447 3.24 -10.30 19.20
C ILE A 447 2.87 -10.19 20.68
N ILE A 448 2.57 -11.31 21.35
CA ILE A 448 2.09 -11.32 22.73
C ILE A 448 2.73 -12.44 23.55
N ASP A 449 3.45 -12.08 24.62
CA ASP A 449 3.89 -13.03 25.65
C ASP A 449 4.21 -12.30 26.96
N LEU A 450 3.35 -12.46 27.96
CA LEU A 450 3.45 -11.72 29.22
C LEU A 450 4.18 -12.52 30.32
N TYR A 451 4.87 -13.59 29.94
CA TYR A 451 5.70 -14.35 30.89
C TYR A 451 7.09 -13.71 31.03
N ASP A 452 7.74 -13.96 32.16
CA ASP A 452 9.01 -13.34 32.54
C ASP A 452 10.11 -13.47 31.48
N ASN A 453 10.93 -12.43 31.32
CA ASN A 453 12.13 -12.41 30.48
C ASN A 453 11.86 -12.65 28.97
N THR A 454 10.65 -12.33 28.50
CA THR A 454 10.28 -12.50 27.09
C THR A 454 10.78 -11.36 26.20
N ILE A 455 11.06 -11.71 24.94
CA ILE A 455 11.55 -10.80 23.90
C ILE A 455 10.62 -10.87 22.68
N GLY A 456 10.17 -9.71 22.20
CA GLY A 456 9.37 -9.60 20.98
C GLY A 456 10.16 -9.99 19.74
N ILE A 457 11.14 -9.15 19.38
CA ILE A 457 11.98 -9.35 18.19
C ILE A 457 13.45 -9.24 18.59
N GLN A 458 14.28 -10.16 18.10
CA GLN A 458 15.72 -10.14 18.35
C GLN A 458 16.53 -10.32 17.07
N LEU A 459 17.47 -9.40 16.82
CA LEU A 459 18.50 -9.51 15.80
C LEU A 459 19.83 -9.87 16.46
N ASN A 460 20.55 -10.86 15.93
CA ASN A 460 21.81 -11.33 16.49
C ASN A 460 22.91 -11.44 15.44
N TYR A 461 24.11 -10.95 15.78
CA TYR A 461 25.31 -11.41 15.11
C TYR A 461 25.59 -12.88 15.45
N ILE A 462 26.33 -13.56 14.57
CA ILE A 462 26.88 -14.88 14.83
C ILE A 462 28.39 -14.83 14.54
N TYR A 463 29.18 -15.45 15.41
CA TYR A 463 30.59 -15.72 15.14
C TYR A 463 30.76 -17.19 14.76
N THR A 464 31.25 -17.43 13.55
CA THR A 464 31.71 -18.75 13.13
C THR A 464 33.15 -18.59 12.66
N SER A 465 34.08 -18.97 13.55
CA SER A 465 35.51 -18.71 13.41
C SER A 465 36.03 -18.96 11.99
N PRO A 466 36.71 -17.98 11.36
CA PRO A 466 37.16 -16.68 11.89
C PRO A 466 36.23 -15.49 11.58
N VAL A 467 35.02 -15.73 11.04
CA VAL A 467 34.16 -14.69 10.44
C VAL A 467 32.97 -14.35 11.34
N TYR A 468 32.66 -13.06 11.41
CA TYR A 468 31.43 -12.57 12.01
C TYR A 468 30.38 -12.30 10.92
N TYR A 469 29.16 -12.76 11.17
CA TYR A 469 27.99 -12.53 10.32
C TYR A 469 26.95 -11.73 11.08
N LYS A 470 26.20 -10.89 10.38
CA LYS A 470 25.21 -10.00 10.98
C LYS A 470 24.00 -9.80 10.07
N PRO A 471 22.81 -9.57 10.65
CA PRO A 471 21.68 -9.08 9.89
C PRO A 471 21.97 -7.70 9.29
N SER A 472 21.38 -7.40 8.13
CA SER A 472 21.48 -6.09 7.49
C SER A 472 20.17 -5.67 6.81
N ASN A 473 19.89 -4.37 6.77
CA ASN A 473 18.70 -3.80 6.13
C ASN A 473 17.38 -4.45 6.63
N ILE A 474 17.15 -4.38 7.94
CA ILE A 474 16.00 -5.00 8.60
C ILE A 474 14.93 -3.94 8.86
N ARG A 475 13.67 -4.24 8.53
CA ARG A 475 12.54 -3.33 8.66
C ARG A 475 11.50 -3.91 9.61
N ILE A 476 11.17 -3.19 10.67
CA ILE A 476 10.20 -3.56 11.70
C ILE A 476 9.14 -2.46 11.74
N LEU A 477 7.97 -2.70 11.14
CA LEU A 477 7.01 -1.67 10.78
C LEU A 477 5.59 -1.97 11.28
N ASN A 478 4.91 -1.04 11.94
CA ASN A 478 3.48 -1.17 12.30
C ASN A 478 3.15 -2.42 13.14
N ASN A 479 4.07 -2.91 13.98
CA ASN A 479 3.80 -4.08 14.83
C ASN A 479 3.23 -3.65 16.19
N LEU A 480 2.32 -4.47 16.72
CA LEU A 480 1.85 -4.38 18.10
C LEU A 480 2.58 -5.46 18.92
N ILE A 481 3.46 -5.06 19.82
CA ILE A 481 4.30 -5.96 20.61
C ILE A 481 3.98 -5.75 22.09
N SER A 482 3.46 -6.78 22.75
CA SER A 482 3.20 -6.78 24.19
C SER A 482 3.95 -7.92 24.85
N VAL A 483 4.98 -7.57 25.60
CA VAL A 483 5.90 -8.55 26.22
C VAL A 483 6.24 -8.15 27.65
N ASP A 484 6.88 -9.05 28.40
CA ASP A 484 7.32 -8.72 29.76
C ASP A 484 8.55 -7.81 29.78
N SER A 485 9.61 -8.20 29.04
CA SER A 485 10.96 -7.67 29.30
C SER A 485 11.57 -6.87 28.16
N ILE A 486 11.62 -7.36 26.91
CA ILE A 486 12.27 -6.62 25.81
C ILE A 486 11.40 -6.57 24.56
N GLY A 487 10.98 -5.39 24.13
CA GLY A 487 10.20 -5.25 22.89
C GLY A 487 11.02 -5.66 21.66
N ILE A 488 12.12 -4.93 21.41
CA ILE A 488 13.02 -5.18 20.29
C ILE A 488 14.47 -5.16 20.78
N HIS A 489 15.27 -6.17 20.41
CA HIS A 489 16.68 -6.27 20.77
C HIS A 489 17.57 -6.36 19.53
N ILE A 490 18.47 -5.39 19.38
CA ILE A 490 19.49 -5.31 18.33
C ILE A 490 20.85 -5.65 18.94
N ASN A 491 21.18 -6.93 18.89
CA ASN A 491 22.39 -7.48 19.50
C ASN A 491 23.50 -7.61 18.47
N GLY A 492 24.22 -6.51 18.22
CA GLY A 492 25.43 -6.46 17.39
C GLY A 492 26.73 -6.70 18.17
N HIS A 493 27.86 -6.70 17.45
CA HIS A 493 29.21 -6.78 18.01
C HIS A 493 30.13 -5.74 17.37
N ALA A 494 31.26 -5.40 18.00
CA ALA A 494 32.24 -4.46 17.45
C ALA A 494 32.75 -4.85 16.04
N SER A 495 32.86 -6.16 15.76
CA SER A 495 33.23 -6.70 14.43
C SER A 495 32.03 -7.03 13.54
N ALA A 496 30.80 -6.82 14.04
CA ALA A 496 29.55 -7.24 13.42
C ALA A 496 28.42 -6.26 13.81
N ILE A 497 28.61 -4.98 13.48
CA ILE A 497 27.69 -3.90 13.87
C ILE A 497 26.41 -4.04 13.06
N ILE A 498 25.28 -4.32 13.71
CA ILE A 498 23.99 -4.41 13.03
C ILE A 498 23.51 -2.97 12.82
N ASP A 499 23.40 -2.54 11.56
CA ASP A 499 23.02 -1.18 11.20
C ASP A 499 22.12 -1.18 9.95
N LYS A 500 21.56 0.00 9.65
CA LYS A 500 20.49 0.17 8.65
C LYS A 500 19.21 -0.57 9.07
N VAL A 501 18.85 -0.43 10.34
CA VAL A 501 17.60 -0.94 10.91
C VAL A 501 16.54 0.16 10.91
N GLU A 502 15.38 -0.12 10.32
CA GLU A 502 14.21 0.75 10.35
C GLU A 502 13.18 0.20 11.35
N ILE A 503 12.94 0.91 12.45
CA ILE A 503 11.92 0.57 13.45
C ILE A 503 10.87 1.67 13.39
N LEU A 504 9.80 1.46 12.63
CA LEU A 504 8.82 2.51 12.34
C LEU A 504 7.41 2.14 12.80
N ASN A 505 6.70 3.09 13.42
CA ASN A 505 5.27 3.00 13.73
C ASN A 505 4.88 1.78 14.60
N ASN A 506 5.80 1.25 15.42
CA ASN A 506 5.48 0.11 16.28
C ASN A 506 4.90 0.60 17.61
N SER A 507 3.95 -0.17 18.15
CA SER A 507 3.43 0.00 19.50
C SER A 507 4.01 -1.09 20.40
N LEU A 508 4.85 -0.71 21.35
CA LEU A 508 5.53 -1.59 22.29
C LEU A 508 4.98 -1.37 23.69
N THR A 509 4.49 -2.42 24.34
CA THR A 509 3.99 -2.37 25.73
C THR A 509 4.72 -3.39 26.58
N LEU A 510 5.37 -2.93 27.65
CA LEU A 510 6.12 -3.75 28.60
C LEU A 510 5.35 -3.89 29.91
N GLN A 511 5.21 -5.13 30.40
CA GLN A 511 4.53 -5.38 31.68
C GLN A 511 5.43 -5.07 32.88
N SER A 512 6.71 -5.43 32.80
CA SER A 512 7.66 -5.22 33.88
C SER A 512 8.40 -3.89 33.73
N SER A 513 8.75 -3.26 34.85
CA SER A 513 9.55 -2.02 34.91
C SER A 513 10.89 -2.21 35.62
N GLY A 514 11.41 -3.44 35.64
CA GLY A 514 12.70 -3.79 36.25
C GLY A 514 13.89 -3.18 35.51
N THR A 515 15.08 -3.24 36.11
CA THR A 515 16.32 -2.67 35.51
C THR A 515 16.79 -3.39 34.24
N ASN A 516 16.22 -4.55 33.93
CA ASN A 516 16.52 -5.36 32.75
C ASN A 516 15.38 -5.35 31.71
N THR A 517 14.49 -4.36 31.78
CA THR A 517 13.34 -4.24 30.87
C THR A 517 13.49 -3.03 29.96
N TYR A 518 13.34 -3.26 28.65
CA TYR A 518 13.72 -2.31 27.60
C TYR A 518 12.70 -2.33 26.47
N GLY A 519 12.09 -1.19 26.14
CA GLY A 519 11.29 -1.12 24.91
C GLY A 519 12.11 -1.49 23.69
N ILE A 520 13.24 -0.82 23.52
CA ILE A 520 14.24 -1.14 22.50
C ILE A 520 15.64 -1.19 23.13
N LEU A 521 16.38 -2.26 22.87
CA LEU A 521 17.75 -2.46 23.34
C LEU A 521 18.74 -2.55 22.16
N PHE A 522 19.80 -1.75 22.18
CA PHE A 522 20.93 -1.84 21.24
C PHE A 522 22.25 -2.11 21.99
N ASN A 523 23.07 -3.02 21.46
CA ASN A 523 24.43 -3.26 21.98
C ASN A 523 25.55 -2.66 21.11
N TYR A 524 25.41 -2.74 19.79
CA TYR A 524 26.31 -2.16 18.78
C TYR A 524 25.52 -1.86 17.51
N SER A 525 25.42 -0.58 17.15
CA SER A 525 24.67 -0.08 15.99
C SER A 525 25.31 1.16 15.38
N GLY A 526 25.14 1.33 14.07
CA GLY A 526 25.63 2.50 13.34
C GLY A 526 27.12 2.51 13.08
N SER A 527 27.57 1.86 11.99
CA SER A 527 28.98 1.85 11.61
C SER A 527 29.46 3.13 10.91
N SER A 528 28.55 3.82 10.21
CA SER A 528 28.87 5.02 9.43
C SER A 528 27.62 5.86 9.14
N SER A 529 27.81 7.11 8.74
CA SER A 529 26.74 8.01 8.29
C SER A 529 26.03 7.56 7.00
N SER A 530 26.51 6.52 6.31
CA SER A 530 25.84 5.89 5.17
C SER A 530 24.88 4.76 5.58
N ASN A 531 25.01 4.23 6.80
CA ASN A 531 24.21 3.12 7.33
C ASN A 531 23.44 3.59 8.57
N ILE A 532 22.43 4.43 8.33
CA ILE A 532 21.65 5.11 9.37
C ILE A 532 20.58 4.17 9.91
N ASP A 533 20.55 4.00 11.23
CA ASP A 533 19.40 3.41 11.93
C ASP A 533 18.31 4.46 12.11
N THR A 534 17.06 4.10 11.82
CA THR A 534 15.92 5.02 11.88
C THR A 534 14.84 4.48 12.79
N LEU A 535 14.53 5.23 13.85
CA LEU A 535 13.46 4.93 14.80
C LEU A 535 12.44 6.07 14.74
N SER A 536 11.26 5.81 14.18
CA SER A 536 10.24 6.85 14.08
C SER A 536 8.82 6.38 14.20
N GLY A 537 7.95 7.22 14.77
CA GLY A 537 6.53 6.92 14.90
C GLY A 537 6.21 5.86 15.95
N ASN A 538 7.20 5.41 16.75
CA ASN A 538 6.97 4.33 17.71
C ASN A 538 6.35 4.87 18.99
N THR A 539 5.46 4.09 19.57
CA THR A 539 4.89 4.30 20.90
C THR A 539 5.44 3.23 21.85
N ILE A 540 6.15 3.64 22.90
CA ILE A 540 6.87 2.75 23.82
C ILE A 540 6.37 2.98 25.25
N ILE A 541 5.57 2.04 25.74
CA ILE A 541 4.83 2.14 27.00
C ILE A 541 5.42 1.18 28.04
N GLY A 542 5.76 1.69 29.22
CA GLY A 542 6.25 0.87 30.33
C GLY A 542 7.74 0.51 30.22
N GLY A 543 8.25 -0.35 31.10
CA GLY A 543 9.67 -0.73 31.10
C GLY A 543 10.55 0.14 32.02
N GLY A 544 11.71 -0.42 32.37
CA GLY A 544 12.77 0.31 33.07
C GLY A 544 13.39 1.37 32.16
N TYR A 545 13.50 1.07 30.87
CA TYR A 545 13.95 1.99 29.85
C TYR A 545 13.05 1.92 28.62
N GLY A 546 12.71 3.07 28.04
CA GLY A 546 12.09 3.09 26.72
C GLY A 546 13.07 2.62 25.65
N ILE A 547 14.22 3.29 25.54
CA ILE A 547 15.33 2.89 24.69
C ILE A 547 16.61 2.82 25.53
N LYS A 548 17.33 1.70 25.45
CA LYS A 548 18.68 1.59 25.99
C LYS A 548 19.64 1.22 24.86
N ALA A 549 20.69 2.02 24.67
CA ALA A 549 21.61 1.80 23.56
C ALA A 549 23.07 1.96 24.01
N SER A 550 23.89 0.96 23.68
CA SER A 550 25.35 0.99 23.81
C SER A 550 25.99 1.02 22.42
N ASN A 551 27.12 1.72 22.28
CA ASN A 551 27.84 1.83 21.01
C ASN A 551 26.92 2.19 19.83
N PHE A 552 26.12 3.23 20.01
CA PHE A 552 25.04 3.64 19.11
C PHE A 552 25.41 4.95 18.42
N LYS A 553 25.60 4.92 17.10
CA LYS A 553 26.10 6.08 16.34
C LYS A 553 25.28 6.35 15.09
N TYR A 554 25.30 7.58 14.59
CA TYR A 554 24.70 7.97 13.31
C TYR A 554 23.19 7.67 13.18
N ALA A 555 22.48 7.47 14.29
CA ALA A 555 21.07 7.11 14.27
C ALA A 555 20.16 8.34 14.21
N LYS A 556 18.95 8.16 13.64
CA LYS A 556 17.86 9.13 13.67
C LYS A 556 16.70 8.58 14.48
N VAL A 557 16.41 9.22 15.61
CA VAL A 557 15.33 8.86 16.52
C VAL A 557 14.38 10.03 16.63
N TYR A 558 13.22 9.95 15.99
CA TYR A 558 12.30 11.09 15.92
C TYR A 558 10.83 10.72 15.83
N ASN A 559 9.93 11.62 16.25
CA ASN A 559 8.48 11.38 16.29
C ASN A 559 8.09 10.14 17.09
N ASN A 560 8.75 9.86 18.23
CA ASN A 560 8.38 8.73 19.08
C ASN A 560 7.70 9.21 20.36
N TYR A 561 6.78 8.39 20.87
CA TYR A 561 6.20 8.50 22.21
C TYR A 561 6.92 7.54 23.15
N LEU A 562 7.45 8.06 24.25
CA LEU A 562 8.11 7.27 25.31
C LEU A 562 7.48 7.62 26.65
N LEU A 563 6.55 6.78 27.10
CA LEU A 563 5.74 7.06 28.29
C LEU A 563 5.67 5.90 29.27
N ASN A 564 5.52 6.26 30.54
CA ASN A 564 5.45 5.32 31.67
C ASN A 564 6.70 4.42 31.79
N ASN A 565 7.82 4.82 31.18
CA ASN A 565 9.12 4.21 31.44
C ASN A 565 9.68 4.81 32.75
N LYS A 566 10.60 4.09 33.41
CA LYS A 566 11.40 4.74 34.47
C LYS A 566 12.34 5.76 33.85
N ILE A 567 13.13 5.34 32.86
CA ILE A 567 14.01 6.20 32.09
C ILE A 567 13.56 6.18 30.62
N GLY A 568 13.48 7.34 29.96
CA GLY A 568 13.09 7.41 28.55
C GLY A 568 14.13 6.76 27.63
N ILE A 569 15.28 7.43 27.48
CA ILE A 569 16.43 6.97 26.70
C ILE A 569 17.66 6.90 27.60
N SER A 570 18.41 5.80 27.53
CA SER A 570 19.71 5.63 28.18
C SER A 570 20.78 5.25 27.16
N LEU A 571 21.86 6.02 27.12
CA LEU A 571 22.95 5.85 26.16
C LEU A 571 24.30 5.63 26.87
N THR A 572 25.12 4.76 26.29
CA THR A 572 26.50 4.52 26.70
C THR A 572 27.39 4.43 25.47
N THR A 573 28.48 5.21 25.42
CA THR A 573 29.39 5.24 24.26
C THR A 573 28.63 5.49 22.94
N ALA A 574 27.76 6.50 22.93
CA ALA A 574 26.97 6.92 21.76
C ALA A 574 27.50 8.26 21.25
N GLN A 575 27.35 8.59 19.97
CA GLN A 575 27.75 9.89 19.40
C GLN A 575 27.12 10.08 18.02
N ASP A 576 27.15 11.30 17.47
CA ASP A 576 26.70 11.58 16.09
C ASP A 576 25.21 11.22 15.84
N ASN A 577 24.37 11.22 16.87
CA ASN A 577 22.96 10.82 16.75
C ASN A 577 22.03 12.05 16.65
N LEU A 578 20.87 11.88 16.03
CA LEU A 578 19.78 12.85 15.99
C LEU A 578 18.61 12.35 16.84
N PHE A 579 18.27 13.09 17.89
CA PHE A 579 17.06 12.92 18.68
C PHE A 579 16.18 14.15 18.49
N ALA A 580 15.14 14.04 17.66
CA ALA A 580 14.30 15.18 17.34
C ALA A 580 12.81 14.89 17.46
N TYR A 581 11.99 15.86 17.88
CA TYR A 581 10.53 15.69 17.88
C TYR A 581 10.05 14.45 18.64
N ASN A 582 10.70 14.03 19.72
CA ASN A 582 10.17 12.95 20.54
C ASN A 582 9.38 13.54 21.71
N SER A 583 8.29 12.89 22.09
CA SER A 583 7.46 13.25 23.24
C SER A 583 7.67 12.23 24.35
N PHE A 584 7.99 12.73 25.55
CA PHE A 584 8.27 11.91 26.72
C PHE A 584 7.32 12.21 27.87
N TYR A 585 6.94 11.18 28.62
CA TYR A 585 6.23 11.29 29.90
C TYR A 585 6.65 10.17 30.84
N ASN A 586 7.70 10.40 31.65
CA ASN A 586 8.33 9.34 32.45
C ASN A 586 8.50 9.72 33.92
N SER A 587 8.64 8.69 34.76
CA SER A 587 8.72 8.86 36.22
C SER A 587 10.10 9.29 36.74
N GLN A 588 11.14 9.20 35.91
CA GLN A 588 12.51 9.64 36.23
C GLN A 588 13.11 10.38 35.02
N THR A 589 14.38 10.12 34.70
CA THR A 589 15.12 10.81 33.66
C THR A 589 14.65 10.47 32.25
N ASN A 590 14.40 11.47 31.41
CA ASN A 590 14.00 11.24 30.02
C ASN A 590 15.18 10.95 29.09
N PHE A 591 16.33 11.60 29.30
CA PHE A 591 17.53 11.35 28.52
C PHE A 591 18.76 11.19 29.43
N TYR A 592 19.33 9.99 29.45
CA TYR A 592 20.41 9.59 30.36
C TYR A 592 21.66 9.18 29.56
N GLY A 593 22.81 9.79 29.85
CA GLY A 593 24.08 9.52 29.18
C GLY A 593 25.20 9.23 30.17
N THR A 594 25.78 8.05 30.08
CA THR A 594 26.70 7.52 31.11
C THR A 594 28.18 7.74 30.84
N SER A 595 28.55 8.28 29.68
CA SER A 595 29.94 8.57 29.32
C SER A 595 30.06 9.97 28.72
N SER A 596 31.28 10.50 28.70
CA SER A 596 31.62 11.81 28.12
C SER A 596 31.30 11.94 26.64
N ASP A 597 31.13 10.80 25.96
CA ASP A 597 31.03 10.78 24.51
C ASP A 597 29.56 10.91 24.06
N VAL A 598 28.59 10.63 24.95
CA VAL A 598 27.16 10.54 24.61
C VAL A 598 26.58 11.78 23.94
N PRO A 599 26.79 13.01 24.44
CA PRO A 599 26.29 14.15 23.70
C PRO A 599 27.22 14.55 22.55
N THR A 600 28.43 13.97 22.40
CA THR A 600 29.39 14.40 21.37
C THR A 600 28.80 14.32 19.97
N ASN A 601 28.68 15.49 19.33
CA ASN A 601 28.08 15.67 18.01
C ASN A 601 26.64 15.11 17.89
N THR A 602 25.95 14.91 19.01
CA THR A 602 24.55 14.51 19.07
C THR A 602 23.66 15.77 18.99
N THR A 603 22.55 15.70 18.26
CA THR A 603 21.52 16.74 18.23
C THR A 603 20.34 16.34 19.11
N LEU A 604 19.96 17.19 20.06
CA LEU A 604 18.71 17.09 20.83
C LEU A 604 17.86 18.32 20.51
N SER A 605 16.87 18.18 19.63
CA SER A 605 16.03 19.35 19.27
C SER A 605 14.56 19.04 19.16
N ASN A 606 13.71 20.03 19.46
CA ASN A 606 12.27 19.87 19.31
C ASN A 606 11.67 18.72 20.13
N ASN A 607 12.28 18.28 21.23
CA ASN A 607 11.72 17.21 22.06
C ASN A 607 10.90 17.79 23.22
N ILE A 608 9.84 17.10 23.64
CA ILE A 608 9.12 17.41 24.87
C ILE A 608 9.55 16.44 25.96
N PHE A 609 10.24 16.94 26.98
CA PHE A 609 10.69 16.17 28.14
C PHE A 609 9.78 16.45 29.35
N VAL A 610 8.91 15.49 29.68
CA VAL A 610 8.11 15.54 30.92
C VAL A 610 8.63 14.51 31.92
N SER A 611 9.18 14.98 33.04
CA SER A 611 9.57 14.12 34.16
C SER A 611 8.66 14.35 35.36
N THR A 612 7.95 13.30 35.77
CA THR A 612 7.10 13.33 36.99
C THR A 612 7.88 12.95 38.24
N GLY A 613 9.21 12.87 38.16
CA GLY A 613 10.09 12.57 39.28
C GLY A 613 10.25 13.72 40.27
N SER A 614 10.70 13.40 41.49
CA SER A 614 11.13 14.39 42.48
C SER A 614 12.42 15.12 42.08
N SER A 615 12.86 16.09 42.90
CA SER A 615 14.13 16.81 42.76
C SER A 615 15.41 15.95 42.79
N SER A 616 15.30 14.64 43.02
CA SER A 616 16.42 13.70 42.86
C SER A 616 16.70 13.34 41.39
N TYR A 617 15.75 13.63 40.49
CA TYR A 617 15.81 13.31 39.06
C TYR A 617 15.90 14.57 38.20
N TYR A 618 16.16 14.37 36.90
CA TYR A 618 16.38 15.43 35.92
C TYR A 618 15.78 15.04 34.58
N ASN A 619 15.33 15.97 33.75
CA ASN A 619 14.92 15.65 32.38
C ASN A 619 16.12 15.13 31.56
N LEU A 620 17.27 15.81 31.66
CA LEU A 620 18.54 15.39 31.08
C LEU A 620 19.53 15.02 32.19
N ASN A 621 20.24 13.90 32.08
CA ASN A 621 21.34 13.58 33.00
C ASN A 621 22.50 12.96 32.21
N LEU A 622 23.60 13.70 32.16
CA LEU A 622 24.71 13.50 31.24
C LEU A 622 26.03 13.70 31.99
N VAL A 623 26.99 12.80 31.77
CA VAL A 623 28.31 12.91 32.42
C VAL A 623 29.07 14.15 31.96
N SER A 624 29.32 14.30 30.66
CA SER A 624 29.99 15.45 30.02
C SER A 624 29.92 15.31 28.49
N GLY A 625 30.49 16.24 27.73
CA GLY A 625 30.61 16.18 26.25
C GLY A 625 29.83 17.27 25.52
N THR A 626 30.11 17.53 24.24
CA THR A 626 29.59 18.71 23.53
C THR A 626 28.56 18.32 22.48
N PHE A 627 27.36 18.88 22.55
CA PHE A 627 26.30 18.65 21.56
C PHE A 627 26.68 19.20 20.18
N ALA A 628 26.09 18.64 19.13
CA ALA A 628 26.01 19.32 17.83
C ALA A 628 24.99 20.47 17.87
N SER A 629 23.89 20.27 18.61
CA SER A 629 22.86 21.26 18.91
C SER A 629 21.98 20.70 20.05
N CYS A 630 21.55 21.56 20.97
CA CYS A 630 20.62 21.19 22.03
C CYS A 630 19.61 22.32 22.21
N ASP A 631 18.66 22.49 21.28
CA ASP A 631 17.82 23.69 21.22
C ASP A 631 16.35 23.37 20.87
N TYR A 632 15.44 24.31 21.12
CA TYR A 632 14.00 24.18 20.84
C TYR A 632 13.34 22.99 21.56
N ASN A 633 13.81 22.59 22.74
CA ASN A 633 13.19 21.55 23.55
C ASN A 633 12.18 22.17 24.54
N CYS A 634 11.19 21.38 24.96
CA CYS A 634 10.29 21.75 26.05
C CYS A 634 10.60 20.92 27.30
N TYR A 635 10.83 21.59 28.43
CA TYR A 635 11.11 20.93 29.70
C TYR A 635 9.98 21.17 30.71
N TYR A 636 9.35 20.08 31.15
CA TYR A 636 8.32 20.12 32.18
C TYR A 636 8.62 19.13 33.30
N ALA A 637 8.43 19.56 34.55
CA ALA A 637 8.72 18.77 35.73
C ALA A 637 7.74 19.10 36.88
N PRO A 638 6.49 18.62 36.82
CA PRO A 638 5.45 19.01 37.77
C PRO A 638 5.77 18.66 39.23
N ASN A 639 6.65 17.66 39.46
CA ASN A 639 7.04 17.19 40.80
C ASN A 639 8.46 17.63 41.21
N GLY A 640 9.05 18.59 40.50
CA GLY A 640 10.30 19.26 40.91
C GLY A 640 11.60 18.60 40.45
N ALA A 641 11.57 17.68 39.49
CA ALA A 641 12.78 17.24 38.78
C ALA A 641 13.51 18.44 38.12
N GLY A 642 14.84 18.39 38.08
CA GLY A 642 15.63 19.45 37.43
C GLY A 642 15.58 19.39 35.90
N VAL A 643 16.01 20.46 35.23
CA VAL A 643 16.15 20.46 33.75
C VAL A 643 17.29 19.54 33.33
N ALA A 644 18.47 19.75 33.90
CA ALA A 644 19.66 18.97 33.56
C ALA A 644 20.58 18.69 34.75
N TYR A 645 21.23 17.53 34.73
CA TYR A 645 22.49 17.27 35.42
C TYR A 645 23.57 17.05 34.37
N TYR A 646 24.57 17.92 34.32
CA TYR A 646 25.55 17.92 33.24
C TYR A 646 26.94 18.34 33.75
N SER A 647 27.99 17.56 33.44
CA SER A 647 29.37 17.84 33.86
C SER A 647 29.51 18.02 35.38
N SER A 648 28.87 17.11 36.13
CA SER A 648 28.79 17.12 37.60
C SER A 648 28.14 18.36 38.21
N LYS A 649 27.36 19.13 37.43
CA LYS A 649 26.61 20.30 37.89
C LYS A 649 25.11 20.08 37.72
N GLN A 650 24.34 20.64 38.65
CA GLN A 650 22.87 20.60 38.65
C GLN A 650 22.31 21.91 38.08
N TYR A 651 21.34 21.78 37.18
CA TYR A 651 20.60 22.88 36.57
C TYR A 651 19.11 22.67 36.83
N SER A 652 18.63 23.23 37.95
CA SER A 652 17.25 23.03 38.41
C SER A 652 16.22 23.83 37.59
N THR A 653 16.65 24.84 36.84
CA THR A 653 15.76 25.70 36.04
C THR A 653 16.27 25.83 34.61
N LEU A 654 15.37 26.11 33.66
CA LEU A 654 15.76 26.32 32.26
C LEU A 654 16.71 27.50 32.11
N SER A 655 16.47 28.61 32.82
CA SER A 655 17.36 29.78 32.76
C SER A 655 18.80 29.46 33.22
N SER A 656 18.97 28.56 34.21
CA SER A 656 20.30 28.11 34.61
C SER A 656 20.97 27.23 33.57
N TRP A 657 20.20 26.41 32.85
CA TRP A 657 20.67 25.54 31.77
C TRP A 657 21.06 26.34 30.53
N GLN A 658 20.24 27.32 30.13
CA GLN A 658 20.53 28.25 29.04
C GLN A 658 21.75 29.14 29.34
N GLY A 659 22.11 29.34 30.61
CA GLY A 659 23.26 30.12 31.03
C GLY A 659 24.62 29.41 30.92
N THR A 660 24.68 28.15 30.48
CA THR A 660 25.94 27.41 30.30
C THR A 660 26.18 27.01 28.85
N ASP A 661 27.43 27.06 28.41
CA ASP A 661 27.85 26.51 27.13
C ASP A 661 27.80 24.97 27.19
N HIS A 662 26.97 24.37 26.34
CA HIS A 662 26.90 22.92 26.15
C HIS A 662 27.02 22.54 24.65
N TYR A 663 27.24 23.54 23.80
CA TYR A 663 27.54 23.49 22.37
C TYR A 663 28.81 24.32 22.09
N SER A 664 29.56 24.00 21.02
CA SER A 664 30.84 24.66 20.69
C SER A 664 30.76 25.75 19.61
N GLY A 665 29.56 26.05 19.07
CA GLY A 665 29.40 27.12 18.09
C GLY A 665 29.04 28.47 18.71
N THR A 666 28.30 29.31 17.97
CA THR A 666 27.89 30.63 18.45
C THR A 666 26.65 30.54 19.33
N GLY A 667 26.73 31.05 20.55
CA GLY A 667 25.67 30.90 21.56
C GLY A 667 25.99 29.78 22.55
N ASN A 668 25.16 29.67 23.59
CA ASN A 668 25.25 28.66 24.64
C ASN A 668 24.64 27.32 24.18
N GLY A 669 23.75 27.34 23.18
CA GLY A 669 23.28 26.16 22.45
C GLY A 669 21.82 25.75 22.65
N ASP A 670 21.07 26.42 23.55
CA ASP A 670 19.68 26.12 23.96
C ASP A 670 18.79 27.39 24.12
N GLU A 671 19.09 28.45 23.37
CA GLU A 671 18.48 29.77 23.53
C GLU A 671 16.96 29.80 23.30
N HIS A 672 16.40 28.83 22.59
CA HIS A 672 15.00 28.81 22.17
C HIS A 672 14.16 27.73 22.85
N SER A 673 14.76 26.93 23.76
CA SER A 673 13.96 26.02 24.59
C SER A 673 12.99 26.76 25.49
N ILE A 674 11.92 26.06 25.85
CA ILE A 674 10.85 26.55 26.73
C ILE A 674 10.68 25.64 27.94
N SER A 675 10.12 26.17 29.02
CA SER A 675 9.71 25.38 30.18
C SER A 675 8.23 25.63 30.46
N ALA A 676 7.40 24.68 30.04
CA ALA A 676 5.96 24.79 30.09
C ALA A 676 5.31 23.39 30.11
N ASP A 677 4.09 23.30 30.63
CA ASP A 677 3.27 22.09 30.53
C ASP A 677 2.87 21.87 29.07
N PRO A 678 3.16 20.71 28.45
CA PRO A 678 2.74 20.44 27.08
C PRO A 678 1.23 20.20 26.91
N LEU A 679 0.46 20.09 28.01
CA LEU A 679 -0.99 19.87 28.00
C LEU A 679 -1.41 18.56 27.31
N TYR A 680 -0.75 17.44 27.65
CA TYR A 680 -1.18 16.12 27.15
C TYR A 680 -2.59 15.76 27.69
N PRO A 681 -3.48 15.20 26.84
CA PRO A 681 -4.87 14.92 27.19
C PRO A 681 -5.01 13.74 28.17
N ASP A 682 -4.39 12.60 27.86
CA ASP A 682 -4.38 11.42 28.72
C ASP A 682 -3.04 10.66 28.58
N PRO A 683 -1.99 11.10 29.31
CA PRO A 683 -0.69 10.44 29.27
C PRO A 683 -0.69 9.04 29.95
N VAL A 684 -1.81 8.59 30.51
CA VAL A 684 -1.92 7.25 31.12
C VAL A 684 -2.19 6.20 30.05
N THR A 685 -2.99 6.51 29.01
CA THR A 685 -3.50 5.50 28.08
C THR A 685 -2.56 5.15 26.94
N ASP A 686 -1.73 6.09 26.47
CA ASP A 686 -0.79 6.01 25.33
C ASP A 686 -0.72 7.33 24.53
N ASP A 687 -1.50 8.33 24.91
CA ASP A 687 -1.67 9.56 24.15
C ASP A 687 -0.78 10.71 24.67
N LEU A 688 0.23 11.07 23.88
CA LEU A 688 1.07 12.24 24.09
C LEU A 688 0.85 13.29 22.98
N ASP A 689 -0.33 13.30 22.37
CA ASP A 689 -0.74 14.38 21.49
C ASP A 689 -0.75 15.70 22.26
N ILE A 690 -0.25 16.75 21.62
CA ILE A 690 -0.45 18.12 22.09
C ILE A 690 -1.67 18.70 21.38
N ASP A 691 -2.34 19.64 22.04
CA ASP A 691 -3.42 20.41 21.43
C ASP A 691 -2.91 21.72 20.80
N LEU A 692 -3.82 22.52 20.22
CA LEU A 692 -3.46 23.82 19.63
C LEU A 692 -3.03 24.90 20.64
N PHE A 693 -3.44 24.77 21.90
CA PHE A 693 -3.17 25.75 22.95
C PHE A 693 -1.91 25.41 23.76
N SER A 694 -1.35 24.22 23.53
CA SER A 694 -0.07 23.81 24.06
C SER A 694 1.00 24.85 23.76
N PRO A 695 1.80 25.29 24.75
CA PRO A 695 2.97 26.12 24.54
C PRO A 695 4.02 25.49 23.60
N CYS A 696 3.94 24.18 23.35
CA CYS A 696 4.81 23.47 22.40
C CYS A 696 4.40 23.65 20.93
N THR A 697 3.16 24.10 20.69
CA THR A 697 2.61 24.27 19.35
C THR A 697 3.29 25.43 18.63
N GLN A 698 3.82 25.16 17.43
CA GLN A 698 4.61 26.14 16.65
C GLN A 698 5.81 26.74 17.39
N ALA A 699 6.34 26.08 18.41
CA ALA A 699 7.46 26.58 19.19
C ALA A 699 8.81 26.00 18.74
N GLY A 700 8.82 25.15 17.72
CA GLY A 700 10.00 24.43 17.25
C GLY A 700 10.72 25.08 16.07
N SER A 701 11.73 24.37 15.56
CA SER A 701 12.50 24.73 14.37
C SER A 701 12.64 23.52 13.45
N ALA A 702 12.61 23.74 12.13
CA ALA A 702 12.64 22.67 11.14
C ALA A 702 13.95 21.85 11.21
N VAL A 703 13.82 20.53 11.29
CA VAL A 703 14.95 19.60 11.26
C VAL A 703 15.08 18.95 9.88
N SER A 704 16.26 19.04 9.28
CA SER A 704 16.53 18.53 7.93
C SER A 704 16.21 17.03 7.80
N GLY A 705 15.40 16.69 6.80
CA GLY A 705 15.01 15.32 6.49
C GLY A 705 13.87 14.75 7.34
N ILE A 706 13.26 15.54 8.23
CA ILE A 706 12.06 15.17 8.99
C ILE A 706 10.93 16.12 8.62
N THR A 707 10.05 15.68 7.72
CA THR A 707 8.97 16.52 7.15
C THR A 707 7.58 16.09 7.57
N THR A 708 7.45 15.04 8.38
CA THR A 708 6.16 14.55 8.88
C THR A 708 6.22 14.30 10.38
N ASP A 709 5.05 14.20 11.02
CA ASP A 709 4.87 13.88 12.44
C ASP A 709 4.61 12.37 12.67
N ILE A 710 4.28 11.98 13.90
CA ILE A 710 4.02 10.57 14.28
C ILE A 710 2.90 9.90 13.48
N TYR A 711 1.94 10.66 12.95
CA TYR A 711 0.84 10.14 12.13
C TYR A 711 1.09 10.32 10.62
N GLY A 712 2.30 10.74 10.23
CA GLY A 712 2.65 10.99 8.83
C GLY A 712 2.08 12.30 8.26
N ARG A 713 1.56 13.20 9.10
CA ARG A 713 1.07 14.52 8.69
C ARG A 713 2.26 15.44 8.44
N ILE A 714 2.18 16.28 7.41
CA ILE A 714 3.28 17.18 7.02
C ILE A 714 3.55 18.19 8.13
N ARG A 715 4.83 18.33 8.52
CA ARG A 715 5.31 19.38 9.42
C ARG A 715 5.33 20.73 8.71
N ARG A 716 5.01 21.76 9.47
CA ARG A 716 4.79 23.11 8.99
C ARG A 716 6.11 23.89 8.96
N SER A 717 6.10 25.11 8.40
CA SER A 717 7.31 25.94 8.32
C SER A 717 7.86 26.31 9.69
N LEU A 718 6.97 26.51 10.67
CA LEU A 718 7.28 26.58 12.08
C LEU A 718 6.68 25.35 12.77
N PRO A 719 7.45 24.27 12.95
CA PRO A 719 6.94 23.02 13.45
C PRO A 719 6.66 23.09 14.96
N SER A 720 5.80 22.21 15.45
CA SER A 720 5.58 22.05 16.88
C SER A 720 6.73 21.25 17.51
N ILE A 721 7.07 21.58 18.76
CA ILE A 721 7.96 20.75 19.58
C ILE A 721 7.21 19.46 19.90
N GLY A 722 7.87 18.31 19.83
CA GLY A 722 7.30 17.00 20.10
C GLY A 722 6.86 16.24 18.84
N ALA A 723 6.38 15.02 19.06
CA ALA A 723 6.12 14.04 18.02
C ALA A 723 4.85 14.30 17.20
N ASN A 724 3.91 15.09 17.71
CA ASN A 724 2.62 15.41 17.09
C ASN A 724 2.60 16.83 16.53
N GLU A 725 2.01 17.01 15.35
CA GLU A 725 1.51 18.31 14.90
C GLU A 725 0.01 18.41 15.14
N PRO A 726 -0.48 19.28 16.04
CA PRO A 726 -1.91 19.34 16.36
C PRO A 726 -2.72 19.72 15.14
N VAL A 727 -3.90 19.12 15.00
CA VAL A 727 -4.87 19.41 13.94
C VAL A 727 -6.22 19.71 14.56
N LEU A 728 -6.88 20.75 14.05
CA LEU A 728 -8.26 21.09 14.41
C LEU A 728 -9.20 20.82 13.24
N TYR A 729 -10.23 20.02 13.52
CA TYR A 729 -11.37 19.78 12.66
C TYR A 729 -12.55 20.61 13.15
N LEU A 730 -13.06 21.48 12.28
CA LEU A 730 -14.34 22.15 12.49
C LEU A 730 -15.42 21.40 11.71
N ASN A 731 -16.36 20.80 12.43
CA ASN A 731 -17.49 20.10 11.86
C ASN A 731 -18.75 20.98 11.97
N ILE A 732 -19.24 21.44 10.83
CA ILE A 732 -20.48 22.21 10.76
C ILE A 732 -21.57 21.27 10.23
N PRO A 733 -22.61 20.94 11.01
CA PRO A 733 -23.66 20.03 10.57
C PRO A 733 -24.36 20.57 9.32
N VAL A 734 -24.65 19.67 8.38
CA VAL A 734 -25.30 19.98 7.11
C VAL A 734 -26.69 20.55 7.38
N LEU A 735 -26.88 21.84 7.10
CA LEU A 735 -28.21 22.44 6.98
C LEU A 735 -28.89 21.85 5.74
N LYS A 736 -29.72 20.82 5.93
CA LYS A 736 -30.66 20.36 4.91
C LYS A 736 -31.73 21.44 4.71
N ASN A 737 -31.50 22.35 3.76
CA ASN A 737 -32.48 23.22 3.10
C ASN A 737 -32.85 24.58 3.70
N SER A 738 -32.09 25.15 4.64
CA SER A 738 -32.44 26.48 5.19
C SER A 738 -31.50 27.57 4.68
N ILE A 739 -32.07 28.61 4.07
CA ILE A 739 -31.41 29.90 3.89
C ILE A 739 -31.16 30.45 5.30
N LEU A 740 -29.90 30.65 5.68
CA LEU A 740 -29.55 31.28 6.94
C LEU A 740 -30.19 32.68 6.98
N THR A 741 -31.07 32.90 7.94
CA THR A 741 -31.61 34.21 8.32
C THR A 741 -30.74 34.81 9.44
N ASP A 742 -30.91 36.11 9.71
CA ASP A 742 -30.10 36.88 10.67
C ASP A 742 -30.15 36.34 12.14
N GLU A 743 -30.88 35.25 12.41
CA GLU A 743 -31.07 34.66 13.74
C GLU A 743 -30.85 33.13 13.80
N ASP A 744 -30.33 32.47 12.74
CA ASP A 744 -30.16 31.02 12.76
C ASP A 744 -28.96 30.56 13.62
N THR A 745 -29.22 29.73 14.64
CA THR A 745 -28.18 29.10 15.46
C THR A 745 -27.66 27.82 14.80
N VAL A 746 -26.36 27.74 14.51
CA VAL A 746 -25.70 26.54 13.98
C VAL A 746 -24.78 25.97 15.05
N ILE A 747 -25.01 24.73 15.46
CA ILE A 747 -24.12 24.03 16.41
C ILE A 747 -22.94 23.49 15.63
N ALA A 748 -21.78 24.13 15.71
CA ALA A 748 -20.54 23.54 15.20
C ALA A 748 -19.88 22.66 16.28
N THR A 749 -19.27 21.55 15.88
CA THR A 749 -18.45 20.74 16.78
C THR A 749 -16.99 20.90 16.38
N LEU A 750 -16.14 21.30 17.33
CA LEU A 750 -14.70 21.20 17.17
C LEU A 750 -14.22 19.84 17.66
N THR A 751 -13.37 19.19 16.87
CA THR A 751 -12.69 17.94 17.22
C THR A 751 -11.25 18.05 16.74
N GLY A 752 -10.29 17.35 17.34
CA GLY A 752 -8.88 17.49 16.97
C GLY A 752 -7.96 16.59 17.79
N SER A 753 -6.65 16.58 17.47
CA SER A 753 -5.65 15.95 18.36
C SER A 753 -5.74 16.59 19.74
N GLY A 754 -5.89 15.79 20.79
CA GLY A 754 -5.89 16.23 22.19
C GLY A 754 -7.10 17.04 22.68
N ILE A 755 -8.19 17.13 21.90
CA ILE A 755 -9.40 17.86 22.33
C ILE A 755 -10.48 16.84 22.76
N ASP A 756 -10.59 16.61 24.07
CA ASP A 756 -11.65 15.77 24.67
C ASP A 756 -13.01 16.52 24.86
N THR A 757 -13.03 17.82 24.59
CA THR A 757 -14.20 18.67 24.86
C THR A 757 -15.05 18.89 23.62
N THR A 758 -16.28 18.38 23.67
CA THR A 758 -17.36 18.85 22.79
C THR A 758 -17.73 20.26 23.24
N PHE A 759 -17.19 21.30 22.59
CA PHE A 759 -17.63 22.67 22.86
C PHE A 759 -19.06 22.85 22.34
N ILE A 760 -20.01 23.05 23.26
CA ILE A 760 -21.31 23.61 22.95
C ILE A 760 -21.10 25.12 22.98
N VAL A 761 -21.02 25.77 21.82
CA VAL A 761 -21.04 27.24 21.75
C VAL A 761 -22.49 27.67 22.03
N PRO A 762 -22.81 28.24 23.21
CA PRO A 762 -24.14 28.76 23.47
C PRO A 762 -24.21 30.15 22.83
N ASP A 763 -25.15 30.31 21.91
CA ASP A 763 -25.63 31.57 21.35
C ASP A 763 -24.84 32.25 20.21
N SER A 764 -25.61 32.51 19.13
CA SER A 764 -25.45 33.56 18.11
C SER A 764 -24.18 33.59 17.24
N PHE A 765 -24.23 32.92 16.08
CA PHE A 765 -23.38 33.32 14.94
C PHE A 765 -23.93 34.63 14.34
N ILE A 766 -23.29 35.77 14.62
CA ILE A 766 -23.60 37.01 13.88
C ILE A 766 -22.75 37.02 12.62
N VAL A 767 -23.36 36.70 11.48
CA VAL A 767 -22.77 36.97 10.18
C VAL A 767 -22.83 38.48 9.98
N TYR A 768 -21.69 39.16 10.04
CA TYR A 768 -21.59 40.54 9.56
C TYR A 768 -21.30 40.51 8.05
N PRO A 769 -22.29 40.72 7.15
CA PRO A 769 -21.97 41.15 5.80
C PRO A 769 -21.53 42.62 5.88
N THR A 770 -20.31 42.88 6.32
CA THR A 770 -19.65 44.14 5.93
C THR A 770 -19.39 44.07 4.44
N VAL A 771 -19.90 45.08 3.73
CA VAL A 771 -19.76 45.27 2.28
C VAL A 771 -18.29 45.00 1.87
N PRO A 772 -18.03 44.13 0.87
CA PRO A 772 -16.69 43.66 0.56
C PRO A 772 -15.86 44.76 -0.10
N LEU A 773 -14.67 45.00 0.43
CA LEU A 773 -13.51 45.07 -0.46
C LEU A 773 -12.95 43.64 -0.51
N GLU A 774 -12.90 43.05 -1.71
CA GLU A 774 -12.12 41.84 -2.05
C GLU A 774 -12.70 40.42 -1.82
N GLY A 775 -14.02 40.19 -1.84
CA GLY A 775 -14.54 38.84 -2.21
C GLY A 775 -14.28 37.66 -1.27
N TYR A 776 -13.96 37.91 0.01
CA TYR A 776 -13.82 36.89 1.07
C TYR A 776 -15.03 36.89 2.03
N LEU A 777 -15.40 35.70 2.53
CA LEU A 777 -16.35 35.53 3.65
C LEU A 777 -15.56 35.37 4.95
N SER A 778 -15.97 36.02 6.03
CA SER A 778 -15.33 35.91 7.36
C SER A 778 -16.27 35.22 8.35
N TYR A 779 -15.74 34.26 9.09
CA TYR A 779 -16.39 33.58 10.21
C TYR A 779 -15.58 33.85 11.49
N GLU A 780 -16.21 34.20 12.61
CA GLU A 780 -15.54 34.38 13.90
C GLU A 780 -16.12 33.37 14.90
N ILE A 781 -15.26 32.57 15.53
CA ILE A 781 -15.63 31.63 16.59
C ILE A 781 -15.11 32.19 17.91
N SER A 782 -16.02 32.66 18.75
CA SER A 782 -15.70 33.12 20.10
C SER A 782 -15.77 31.95 21.08
N PHE A 783 -14.71 31.76 21.88
CA PHE A 783 -14.70 30.78 22.96
C PHE A 783 -15.15 31.47 24.25
N GLU A 784 -16.43 31.34 24.61
CA GLU A 784 -16.88 31.74 25.95
C GLU A 784 -16.85 30.50 26.86
N GLY A 785 -15.78 30.36 27.65
CA GLY A 785 -15.70 29.37 28.71
C GLY A 785 -16.20 29.94 30.03
N ASP A 786 -17.15 29.27 30.68
CA ASP A 786 -17.47 29.53 32.08
C ASP A 786 -16.32 29.01 32.96
N THR A 787 -15.36 29.87 33.28
CA THR A 787 -14.62 29.89 34.55
C THR A 787 -13.61 31.03 34.53
N SER A 788 -13.35 31.60 35.70
CA SER A 788 -12.52 32.78 35.98
C SER A 788 -11.01 32.65 35.67
N LEU A 789 -10.62 31.94 34.60
CA LEU A 789 -9.22 31.56 34.32
C LEU A 789 -8.81 31.57 32.83
N ILE A 790 -9.62 32.04 31.89
CA ILE A 790 -9.23 32.17 30.46
C ILE A 790 -9.48 33.61 30.00
N ASP A 791 -8.45 34.24 29.42
CA ASP A 791 -8.51 35.56 28.75
C ASP A 791 -9.58 35.56 27.64
N ASP A 792 -10.18 36.72 27.33
CA ASP A 792 -11.11 36.95 26.21
C ASP A 792 -10.45 36.63 24.84
N SER A 793 -10.26 35.35 24.52
CA SER A 793 -9.68 34.87 23.27
C SER A 793 -10.73 34.24 22.34
N SER A 794 -10.66 34.56 21.06
CA SER A 794 -11.52 34.03 20.00
C SER A 794 -10.67 33.67 18.79
N ILE A 795 -11.09 32.69 17.97
CA ILE A 795 -10.41 32.37 16.72
C ILE A 795 -11.32 32.74 15.54
N GLY A 796 -10.83 33.61 14.66
CA GLY A 796 -11.48 33.99 13.42
C GLY A 796 -10.89 33.29 12.20
N PHE A 797 -11.75 32.88 11.28
CA PHE A 797 -11.42 32.23 10.02
C PHE A 797 -11.95 33.05 8.85
N ARG A 798 -11.13 33.32 7.85
CA ARG A 798 -11.60 33.80 6.54
C ARG A 798 -11.61 32.64 5.57
N VAL A 799 -12.67 32.54 4.78
CA VAL A 799 -12.76 31.60 3.67
C VAL A 799 -12.86 32.37 2.35
N ASN A 800 -12.16 31.85 1.36
CA ASN A 800 -12.25 32.39 0.00
C ASN A 800 -13.52 31.91 -0.71
N SER A 801 -13.73 32.41 -1.93
CA SER A 801 -14.86 32.09 -2.80
C SER A 801 -15.01 30.60 -3.15
N LEU A 802 -14.01 29.76 -2.86
CA LEU A 802 -14.03 28.30 -3.05
C LEU A 802 -14.35 27.52 -1.77
N GLY A 803 -14.58 28.22 -0.65
CA GLY A 803 -14.83 27.60 0.67
C GLY A 803 -13.58 27.03 1.33
N ILE A 804 -12.39 27.50 0.93
CA ILE A 804 -11.10 27.13 1.53
C ILE A 804 -10.74 28.22 2.56
N ILE A 805 -10.23 27.82 3.73
CA ILE A 805 -9.73 28.75 4.75
C ILE A 805 -8.50 29.46 4.17
N ASP A 806 -8.61 30.78 4.04
CA ASP A 806 -7.62 31.65 3.41
C ASP A 806 -6.71 32.34 4.44
N SER A 807 -7.26 32.65 5.62
CA SER A 807 -6.50 33.18 6.76
C SER A 807 -7.18 32.83 8.07
N VAL A 808 -6.43 32.59 9.13
CA VAL A 808 -6.97 32.42 10.49
C VAL A 808 -6.32 33.47 11.39
N TYR A 809 -6.97 33.86 12.48
CA TYR A 809 -6.38 34.72 13.50
C TYR A 809 -6.94 34.40 14.87
N GLU A 810 -6.10 34.49 15.90
CA GLU A 810 -6.54 34.58 17.29
C GLU A 810 -6.79 36.05 17.61
N LYS A 811 -7.88 36.35 18.30
CA LYS A 811 -8.22 37.68 18.76
C LYS A 811 -8.28 37.65 20.27
N ILE A 812 -7.38 38.40 20.89
CA ILE A 812 -7.29 38.58 22.34
C ILE A 812 -7.62 40.06 22.61
N GLY A 813 -8.76 40.31 23.24
CA GLY A 813 -9.32 41.66 23.37
C GLY A 813 -9.54 42.34 22.01
N SER A 814 -8.85 43.47 21.75
CA SER A 814 -8.95 44.22 20.49
C SER A 814 -7.88 43.86 19.44
N SER A 815 -6.90 43.03 19.78
CA SER A 815 -5.75 42.71 18.92
C SER A 815 -6.00 41.41 18.15
N GLN A 816 -5.56 41.35 16.89
CA GLN A 816 -5.59 40.14 16.05
C GLN A 816 -4.18 39.64 15.79
N TYR A 817 -3.97 38.35 16.05
CA TYR A 817 -2.72 37.62 15.82
C TYR A 817 -2.97 36.61 14.70
N PRO A 818 -2.36 36.78 13.51
CA PRO A 818 -2.57 35.85 12.41
C PRO A 818 -2.11 34.44 12.79
N LEU A 819 -2.97 33.46 12.55
CA LEU A 819 -2.69 32.03 12.63
C LEU A 819 -2.62 31.48 11.21
N ASP A 820 -1.74 30.50 10.99
CA ASP A 820 -1.60 29.90 9.67
C ASP A 820 -2.86 29.05 9.35
N PRO A 821 -3.51 29.29 8.20
CA PRO A 821 -4.72 28.59 7.79
C PRO A 821 -4.54 27.08 7.52
N ALA A 822 -3.31 26.60 7.31
CA ALA A 822 -3.03 25.17 7.13
C ALA A 822 -3.29 24.31 8.39
N TYR A 823 -3.50 24.94 9.56
CA TYR A 823 -3.77 24.26 10.83
C TYR A 823 -5.23 23.80 10.98
N TYR A 824 -6.11 24.20 10.06
CA TYR A 824 -7.56 24.08 10.22
C TYR A 824 -8.20 23.46 8.98
N THR A 825 -8.99 22.40 9.18
CA THR A 825 -9.76 21.79 8.09
C THR A 825 -11.25 21.90 8.38
N LEU A 826 -12.00 22.37 7.38
CA LEU A 826 -13.45 22.47 7.45
C LEU A 826 -14.10 21.21 6.87
N PHE A 827 -14.84 20.48 7.68
CA PHE A 827 -15.66 19.34 7.25
C PHE A 827 -17.14 19.73 7.28
N GLY A 828 -17.90 19.35 6.23
CA GLY A 828 -19.37 19.45 6.22
C GLY A 828 -19.99 20.66 5.52
N MET A 829 -19.23 21.69 5.11
CA MET A 829 -19.81 22.75 4.27
C MET A 829 -20.08 22.25 2.85
N ASN A 830 -21.35 22.28 2.44
CA ASN A 830 -21.70 22.22 1.02
C ASN A 830 -21.04 23.43 0.34
N ARG A 831 -20.00 23.21 -0.48
CA ARG A 831 -19.31 24.27 -1.26
C ARG A 831 -20.28 25.20 -2.02
N ALA A 832 -21.50 24.73 -2.31
CA ALA A 832 -22.57 25.49 -2.94
C ALA A 832 -23.22 26.61 -2.07
N ILE A 833 -23.19 26.50 -0.74
CA ILE A 833 -23.85 27.47 0.17
C ILE A 833 -23.03 28.77 0.30
N ALA A 834 -21.70 28.66 0.41
CA ALA A 834 -20.80 29.82 0.42
C ALA A 834 -20.92 30.66 -0.86
N VAL A 835 -21.08 30.01 -2.02
CA VAL A 835 -21.26 30.68 -3.32
C VAL A 835 -22.64 31.36 -3.42
N SER A 836 -23.68 30.83 -2.77
CA SER A 836 -25.04 31.38 -2.82
C SER A 836 -25.22 32.67 -1.99
N ALA A 837 -24.55 32.77 -0.84
CA ALA A 837 -24.61 33.94 0.04
C ALA A 837 -24.01 35.20 -0.59
N VAL A 838 -22.96 35.05 -1.42
CA VAL A 838 -22.24 36.18 -2.05
C VAL A 838 -23.05 36.82 -3.19
N LEU A 839 -23.96 36.10 -3.84
CA LEU A 839 -24.64 36.53 -5.07
C LEU A 839 -25.97 37.30 -4.88
N LYS A 840 -26.55 37.37 -3.66
CA LYS A 840 -27.93 37.89 -3.45
C LYS A 840 -28.07 39.26 -2.79
N ALA A 841 -26.99 39.98 -2.49
CA ALA A 841 -27.03 41.26 -1.78
C ALA A 841 -27.14 42.53 -2.67
N LEU A 842 -28.09 42.60 -3.61
CA LEU A 842 -28.40 43.84 -4.38
C LEU A 842 -29.92 44.10 -4.47
N PRO A 843 -30.49 45.18 -3.88
CA PRO A 843 -31.92 45.47 -4.03
C PRO A 843 -32.24 46.39 -5.24
N VAL A 844 -33.24 46.02 -6.07
CA VAL A 844 -33.75 46.74 -7.27
C VAL A 844 -35.07 47.48 -6.96
N TYR A 845 -35.24 48.73 -7.45
CA TYR A 845 -36.48 49.54 -7.37
C TYR A 845 -37.50 49.10 -8.43
N THR A 846 -38.81 49.06 -8.11
CA THR A 846 -39.88 48.71 -9.09
C THR A 846 -40.59 49.94 -9.69
N LYS A 847 -41.17 49.85 -10.89
CA LYS A 847 -41.86 50.97 -11.56
C LYS A 847 -43.34 51.06 -11.15
N LEU A 848 -43.90 52.26 -10.97
CA LEU A 848 -45.36 52.48 -10.93
C LEU A 848 -45.97 52.38 -12.34
N LEU A 849 -47.20 51.90 -12.44
CA LEU A 849 -47.89 51.61 -13.70
C LEU A 849 -49.18 52.43 -13.83
N ASP A 850 -49.49 52.88 -15.03
CA ASP A 850 -50.70 53.66 -15.32
C ASP A 850 -51.98 52.83 -15.15
N VAL A 851 -51.86 51.50 -15.30
CA VAL A 851 -52.89 50.50 -15.01
C VAL A 851 -52.23 49.34 -14.27
N LEU A 852 -52.88 48.83 -13.22
CA LEU A 852 -52.38 47.65 -12.51
C LEU A 852 -52.32 46.45 -13.45
N ASP A 853 -51.12 45.90 -13.65
CA ASP A 853 -50.97 44.54 -14.15
C ASP A 853 -51.30 43.56 -13.01
N GLY A 854 -51.63 42.30 -13.31
CA GLY A 854 -52.04 41.34 -12.28
C GLY A 854 -50.98 41.03 -11.20
N GLY A 855 -49.76 41.59 -11.31
CA GLY A 855 -48.62 41.33 -10.44
C GLY A 855 -48.66 42.09 -9.10
N TYR A 856 -47.66 41.83 -8.26
CA TYR A 856 -47.43 42.57 -7.02
C TYR A 856 -45.95 42.61 -6.63
N TYR A 857 -45.56 43.62 -5.86
CA TYR A 857 -44.23 43.77 -5.29
C TYR A 857 -44.19 43.37 -3.80
N VAL A 858 -43.09 42.76 -3.34
CA VAL A 858 -42.90 42.41 -1.92
C VAL A 858 -42.08 43.49 -1.22
N ALA A 859 -42.67 44.18 -0.25
CA ALA A 859 -42.02 45.23 0.52
C ALA A 859 -41.28 44.65 1.74
N VAL A 860 -40.00 44.30 1.54
CA VAL A 860 -39.14 43.75 2.59
C VAL A 860 -38.83 44.79 3.66
N GLY A 861 -38.91 44.40 4.94
CA GLY A 861 -38.62 45.28 6.07
C GLY A 861 -39.59 46.47 6.20
N LYS A 862 -40.83 46.32 5.71
CA LYS A 862 -41.87 47.38 5.65
C LYS A 862 -41.42 48.63 4.89
N LYS A 863 -40.50 48.50 3.94
CA LYS A 863 -40.05 49.57 3.03
C LYS A 863 -40.48 49.24 1.61
N LEU A 864 -41.33 50.08 1.03
CA LEU A 864 -41.76 49.95 -0.36
C LEU A 864 -40.87 50.83 -1.25
N LYS A 865 -40.06 50.21 -2.13
CA LYS A 865 -39.11 50.92 -3.01
C LYS A 865 -39.61 50.92 -4.45
N PHE A 866 -39.99 52.08 -4.95
CA PHE A 866 -40.50 52.24 -6.30
C PHE A 866 -39.97 53.50 -7.00
N TYR A 867 -40.25 53.61 -8.29
CA TYR A 867 -40.01 54.81 -9.07
C TYR A 867 -41.14 55.05 -10.07
N TYR A 868 -41.29 56.29 -10.50
CA TYR A 868 -42.08 56.63 -11.68
C TYR A 868 -41.35 57.67 -12.52
N TRP A 869 -41.84 57.89 -13.74
CA TRP A 869 -41.27 58.86 -14.66
C TRP A 869 -42.23 60.05 -14.80
N GLU A 870 -41.77 61.26 -14.50
CA GLU A 870 -42.53 62.49 -14.75
C GLU A 870 -42.12 63.06 -16.11
N GLU A 871 -43.04 63.05 -17.05
CA GLU A 871 -42.80 63.46 -18.44
C GLU A 871 -43.06 64.96 -18.64
N TYR A 872 -43.86 65.60 -17.77
CA TYR A 872 -44.24 67.00 -17.87
C TYR A 872 -43.28 67.94 -17.11
N ASN A 873 -43.24 69.20 -17.54
CA ASN A 873 -42.50 70.24 -16.79
C ASN A 873 -43.27 70.61 -15.52
N VAL A 874 -42.59 70.60 -14.38
CA VAL A 874 -43.20 70.82 -13.06
C VAL A 874 -43.30 72.31 -12.73
N THR A 875 -44.50 72.78 -12.36
CA THR A 875 -44.71 74.16 -11.85
C THR A 875 -44.31 74.23 -10.37
N ASN A 876 -43.70 75.35 -9.94
CA ASN A 876 -43.17 75.47 -8.58
C ASN A 876 -44.29 75.34 -7.52
N GLY A 877 -44.13 74.41 -6.56
CA GLY A 877 -45.08 74.20 -5.45
C GLY A 877 -46.06 73.02 -5.57
N LYS A 878 -45.96 72.16 -6.60
CA LYS A 878 -46.65 70.86 -6.66
C LYS A 878 -45.77 69.74 -6.10
N TYR A 879 -46.40 68.79 -5.40
CA TYR A 879 -45.69 67.71 -4.75
C TYR A 879 -46.53 66.43 -4.57
N LEU A 880 -45.88 65.30 -4.27
CA LEU A 880 -46.51 63.98 -4.26
C LEU A 880 -47.31 63.70 -2.98
N GLU A 881 -48.53 63.20 -3.17
CA GLU A 881 -49.35 62.57 -2.14
C GLU A 881 -49.54 61.09 -2.50
N TYR A 882 -49.36 60.20 -1.51
CA TYR A 882 -49.50 58.77 -1.70
C TYR A 882 -50.77 58.29 -1.02
N LYS A 883 -51.68 57.69 -1.78
CA LYS A 883 -52.87 57.04 -1.22
C LYS A 883 -52.69 55.55 -1.24
N ILE A 884 -52.87 54.93 -0.08
CA ILE A 884 -52.81 53.47 0.07
C ILE A 884 -54.24 52.96 0.23
N TYR A 885 -54.62 52.04 -0.63
CA TYR A 885 -55.92 51.39 -0.63
C TYR A 885 -55.79 49.92 -0.20
N ASP A 886 -56.83 49.41 0.46
CA ASP A 886 -56.99 47.99 0.71
C ASP A 886 -57.47 47.26 -0.56
N LYS A 887 -57.62 45.93 -0.48
CA LYS A 887 -58.13 45.10 -1.58
C LYS A 887 -59.55 45.47 -2.06
N ASN A 888 -60.32 46.20 -1.26
CA ASN A 888 -61.69 46.62 -1.56
C ASN A 888 -61.75 48.09 -2.04
N MET A 889 -60.59 48.72 -2.27
CA MET A 889 -60.46 50.14 -2.65
C MET A 889 -60.93 51.14 -1.58
N ASN A 890 -60.94 50.74 -0.31
CA ASN A 890 -61.08 51.70 0.79
C ASN A 890 -59.72 52.35 1.08
N ILE A 891 -59.71 53.66 1.33
CA ILE A 891 -58.49 54.38 1.71
C ILE A 891 -58.05 53.89 3.10
N VAL A 892 -56.87 53.29 3.16
CA VAL A 892 -56.19 52.88 4.41
C VAL A 892 -55.40 54.05 4.99
N ALA A 893 -54.70 54.79 4.13
CA ALA A 893 -53.98 55.99 4.52
C ALA A 893 -53.72 56.91 3.34
N SER A 894 -53.70 58.21 3.60
CA SER A 894 -53.07 59.22 2.74
C SER A 894 -51.82 59.69 3.46
N VAL A 895 -50.66 59.50 2.84
CA VAL A 895 -49.36 59.70 3.47
C VAL A 895 -48.42 60.54 2.61
N SER A 896 -47.47 61.21 3.25
CA SER A 896 -46.28 61.76 2.60
C SER A 896 -45.25 60.64 2.29
N ASP A 897 -44.14 60.99 1.65
CA ASP A 897 -43.02 60.07 1.34
C ASP A 897 -42.39 59.45 2.60
N ALA A 898 -42.65 60.04 3.77
CA ALA A 898 -42.27 59.53 5.09
C ALA A 898 -43.31 58.62 5.77
N GLY A 899 -44.52 58.43 5.21
CA GLY A 899 -45.51 57.49 5.74
C GLY A 899 -46.41 58.00 6.89
N LEU A 900 -46.63 59.32 7.03
CA LEU A 900 -47.42 59.92 8.12
C LEU A 900 -48.83 60.38 7.65
N GLN A 901 -49.90 60.10 8.43
CA GLN A 901 -51.31 60.47 8.16
C GLN A 901 -51.59 61.97 8.44
N SER A 902 -52.27 62.70 7.54
CA SER A 902 -52.39 64.20 7.52
C SER A 902 -53.74 64.74 8.04
N PRO A 903 -53.82 66.00 8.55
CA PRO A 903 -54.26 67.10 7.67
C PRO A 903 -53.42 68.38 7.82
N SER A 904 -52.99 68.94 6.68
CA SER A 904 -52.37 70.27 6.50
C SER A 904 -50.93 70.49 7.01
N ASN A 905 -50.02 70.64 6.04
CA ASN A 905 -48.68 71.26 6.08
C ASN A 905 -47.52 70.51 6.76
N ALA A 906 -46.90 69.56 6.04
CA ALA A 906 -45.48 69.17 6.23
C ALA A 906 -44.92 68.55 4.92
N PRO A 907 -43.59 68.62 4.69
CA PRO A 907 -42.95 68.88 3.39
C PRO A 907 -43.08 67.73 2.41
N LEU A 908 -42.94 68.09 1.14
CA LEU A 908 -43.38 67.25 0.06
C LEU A 908 -42.20 67.01 -0.92
N GLN A 909 -42.02 65.79 -1.43
CA GLN A 909 -41.01 65.53 -2.47
C GLN A 909 -41.38 66.34 -3.71
N GLN A 910 -40.53 67.31 -4.06
CA GLN A 910 -40.75 68.11 -5.25
C GLN A 910 -40.66 67.19 -6.46
N ILE A 911 -41.73 67.14 -7.24
CA ILE A 911 -41.73 66.36 -8.47
C ILE A 911 -40.64 66.93 -9.37
N LYS A 912 -39.74 66.09 -9.86
CA LYS A 912 -38.72 66.46 -10.85
C LYS A 912 -39.11 65.85 -12.18
N LYS A 913 -38.92 66.58 -13.28
CA LYS A 913 -39.00 65.98 -14.61
C LYS A 913 -37.96 64.84 -14.72
N GLY A 914 -38.38 63.68 -15.22
CA GLY A 914 -37.56 62.47 -15.29
C GLY A 914 -37.88 61.46 -14.18
N GLN A 915 -36.91 60.62 -13.81
CA GLN A 915 -37.12 59.57 -12.81
C GLN A 915 -37.26 60.13 -11.40
N ASN A 916 -38.35 59.79 -10.73
CA ASN A 916 -38.55 60.05 -9.31
C ASN A 916 -38.51 58.70 -8.59
N LYS A 917 -37.46 58.46 -7.79
CA LYS A 917 -37.29 57.28 -6.95
C LYS A 917 -37.76 57.57 -5.53
N VAL A 918 -38.50 56.63 -4.95
CA VAL A 918 -39.13 56.74 -3.64
C VAL A 918 -38.89 55.47 -2.83
N THR A 919 -38.53 55.64 -1.56
CA THR A 919 -38.57 54.57 -0.56
C THR A 919 -39.58 54.98 0.50
N LEU A 920 -40.79 54.42 0.41
CA LEU A 920 -41.86 54.71 1.35
C LEU A 920 -41.74 53.78 2.57
N ASN A 921 -41.70 54.38 3.77
CA ASN A 921 -41.67 53.64 5.02
C ASN A 921 -43.10 53.38 5.51
N LEU A 922 -43.46 52.10 5.72
CA LEU A 922 -44.81 51.68 6.10
C LEU A 922 -44.94 51.34 7.59
N ILE A 923 -43.88 51.52 8.39
CA ILE A 923 -43.84 51.10 9.80
C ILE A 923 -44.89 51.83 10.67
N GLY A 924 -45.21 53.10 10.37
CA GLY A 924 -46.10 53.94 11.18
C GLY A 924 -47.57 53.99 10.74
N ILE A 925 -47.96 53.25 9.70
CA ILE A 925 -49.32 53.33 9.12
C ILE A 925 -50.24 52.30 9.79
N SER A 926 -51.22 52.79 10.55
CA SER A 926 -52.25 51.94 11.17
C SER A 926 -53.16 51.31 10.10
N GLY A 927 -53.38 49.99 10.19
CA GLY A 927 -54.24 49.25 9.26
C GLY A 927 -53.52 48.41 8.18
N ILE A 928 -52.20 48.50 8.04
CA ILE A 928 -51.43 47.63 7.12
C ILE A 928 -50.89 46.39 7.85
N THR A 929 -51.34 45.21 7.44
CA THR A 929 -50.99 43.88 7.98
C THR A 929 -50.21 43.03 6.97
N THR A 930 -49.25 42.22 7.46
CA THR A 930 -48.47 41.25 6.68
C THR A 930 -49.39 40.23 6.02
N GLY A 931 -49.08 39.84 4.77
CA GLY A 931 -49.86 38.80 4.10
C GLY A 931 -51.02 39.31 3.21
N GLN A 932 -51.43 40.56 3.34
CA GLN A 932 -52.49 41.17 2.52
C GLN A 932 -51.95 42.04 1.37
N TYR A 933 -52.77 42.21 0.34
CA TYR A 933 -52.47 43.08 -0.80
C TYR A 933 -52.99 44.50 -0.57
N TYR A 934 -52.14 45.45 -0.92
CA TYR A 934 -52.44 46.89 -0.89
C TYR A 934 -52.10 47.49 -2.24
N ILE A 935 -52.74 48.62 -2.56
CA ILE A 935 -52.46 49.40 -3.77
C ILE A 935 -51.98 50.77 -3.32
N ILE A 936 -50.81 51.18 -3.81
CA ILE A 936 -50.39 52.58 -3.72
C ILE A 936 -50.80 53.30 -5.01
N GLU A 937 -51.37 54.49 -4.85
CA GLU A 937 -51.74 55.43 -5.90
C GLU A 937 -50.95 56.71 -5.72
N VAL A 938 -50.41 57.21 -6.82
CA VAL A 938 -49.62 58.45 -6.88
C VAL A 938 -50.09 59.27 -8.06
N ALA A 939 -50.45 60.53 -7.83
CA ALA A 939 -50.80 61.47 -8.88
C ALA A 939 -49.54 62.20 -9.40
N ASN A 940 -49.38 62.29 -10.72
CA ASN A 940 -48.33 63.10 -11.35
C ASN A 940 -48.71 64.60 -11.38
N THR A 941 -47.88 65.46 -12.00
CA THR A 941 -48.15 66.91 -12.04
C THR A 941 -49.43 67.32 -12.77
N LYS A 942 -49.96 66.49 -13.67
CA LYS A 942 -51.22 66.69 -14.40
C LYS A 942 -52.41 65.98 -13.77
N ASP A 943 -52.24 65.46 -12.55
CA ASP A 943 -53.25 64.71 -11.81
C ASP A 943 -53.63 63.38 -12.49
N GLU A 944 -52.75 62.83 -13.34
CA GLU A 944 -52.86 61.46 -13.85
C GLU A 944 -52.36 60.47 -12.78
N LEU A 945 -53.06 59.35 -12.62
CA LEU A 945 -52.85 58.42 -11.51
C LEU A 945 -51.99 57.23 -11.92
N LEU A 946 -50.99 56.91 -11.09
CA LEU A 946 -50.07 55.79 -11.24
C LEU A 946 -50.17 54.87 -10.03
N TYR A 947 -50.10 53.56 -10.28
CA TYR A 947 -50.42 52.54 -9.29
C TYR A 947 -49.32 51.48 -9.14
N LEU A 948 -49.27 50.87 -7.96
CA LEU A 948 -48.53 49.64 -7.73
C LEU A 948 -49.24 48.79 -6.69
N ARG A 949 -49.45 47.51 -7.01
CA ARG A 949 -49.89 46.52 -6.02
C ARG A 949 -48.69 46.00 -5.25
N PHE A 950 -48.78 45.94 -3.92
CA PHE A 950 -47.73 45.39 -3.09
C PHE A 950 -48.26 44.54 -1.93
N LYS A 951 -47.37 43.78 -1.32
CA LYS A 951 -47.60 42.92 -0.16
C LYS A 951 -46.41 43.08 0.81
N LEU A 952 -46.70 43.10 2.12
CA LEU A 952 -45.70 43.06 3.18
C LEU A 952 -45.23 41.62 3.45
#